data_AF-A0A7S0SSR2-F1
#
_entry.id   AF-A0A7S0SSR2-F1
#
_cell.length_a   1.000
_cell.length_b   1.000
_cell.length_c   1.000
_cell.angle_alpha   90.00
_cell.angle_beta   90.00
_cell.angle_gamma   90.00
#
_symmetry.space_group_name_H-M   'P 1'
#
loop_
_entity.id
_entity.type
_entity.pdbx_description
1 polymer ?
#
loop_
_entity_poly.entity_id
_entity_poly.type
_entity_poly.pdbx_seq_one_letter_code
_entity_poly.pdbx_strand_id
1 'polypeptide(L)'
;MLAGQDITFIVNKLKEPPFAYSELTGPSFSEKSADELRQLVSDVFGAVSPAVGVKDIGAEDPERTTSRLLDFLRFVKYKPEVDELTLRNGWNSGEHEVVYPALKWVLNNLPRCERYAYVGYFMNDVQVPADFGMDPEVQDLLNQCHELQRQFVDAHKEVDKTRKTSKDPVKLKERIAELEQDKEQVTSRIAATKAKVASKVGDKSQLGELSRLANGLRTAQEAEHDLQQQLHHEYDRKEQAEHKYQRTAVRLREIRASISTGSSTALLAQLAEEVSTNRILVSETKPLELEKKNGRLMSVRNVLRTPMQTDADLHEQTHQVNMLNTSVRELEERRTQLVSARDGDAQLRQQAQVAKSVAGKREAIFAKRDKLTARKSTLHSDYEKSATRTEDNKAKVLKGEDWTQKFNTVKAKLEQYKRLKGELDEMNLEAAVLARTEALLEEQQQRVMGDVAEEEKRAGVAGFAEAQETLEQVSRAKGTIDAEKGSTLEEISKFVSEINTAIKERKGKLAPQIKALREMRQKFQELEAKHEEKKKAHDAAAAGYHSKREKLEGEVRALKSQVGGDEGKFHYLGVMGSLTDTHIKRITSGQNSTALKAAYVKRAEETEEKTNHLKARQKAVKDGFSSGLDQIEVLKDLYRLMDTKLRAGRKYLGDAAAGESNFGGANVLSM
;
A
#
# COMPACT_ATOMS: atom_id res chain seq x y z
N MET A 1 19.79 -55.20 -38.77
CA MET A 1 20.17 -53.75 -38.91
C MET A 1 19.76 -52.93 -37.68
N LEU A 2 20.71 -52.62 -36.80
CA LEU A 2 20.49 -51.64 -35.73
C LEU A 2 20.45 -50.22 -36.30
N ALA A 3 19.48 -49.41 -35.86
CA ALA A 3 19.32 -48.04 -36.32
C ALA A 3 20.53 -47.19 -35.89
N GLY A 4 20.96 -46.21 -36.70
CA GLY A 4 22.09 -45.31 -36.37
C GLY A 4 21.92 -44.55 -35.04
N GLN A 5 20.69 -44.47 -34.52
CA GLN A 5 20.39 -43.95 -33.18
C GLN A 5 20.98 -44.82 -32.06
N ASP A 6 21.04 -46.15 -32.23
CA ASP A 6 21.53 -47.09 -31.23
C ASP A 6 23.05 -47.01 -31.10
N ILE A 7 23.76 -46.88 -32.22
CA ILE A 7 25.21 -46.64 -32.24
C ILE A 7 25.53 -45.30 -31.56
N THR A 8 24.76 -44.26 -31.86
CA THR A 8 24.93 -42.94 -31.23
C THR A 8 24.70 -43.00 -29.72
N PHE A 9 23.69 -43.75 -29.28
CA PHE A 9 23.42 -43.97 -27.86
C PHE A 9 24.55 -44.70 -27.15
N ILE A 10 25.04 -45.81 -27.72
CA ILE A 10 26.16 -46.60 -27.16
C ILE A 10 27.40 -45.72 -27.04
N VAL A 11 27.80 -45.00 -28.09
CA VAL A 11 28.98 -44.14 -28.09
C VAL A 11 28.86 -43.01 -27.05
N ASN A 12 27.69 -42.37 -26.95
CA ASN A 12 27.48 -41.32 -25.94
C ASN A 12 27.60 -41.87 -24.51
N LYS A 13 27.10 -43.09 -24.25
CA LYS A 13 27.20 -43.73 -22.93
C LYS A 13 28.62 -44.19 -22.60
N LEU A 14 29.38 -44.64 -23.59
CA LEU A 14 30.79 -45.02 -23.40
C LEU A 14 31.71 -43.82 -23.13
N LYS A 15 31.27 -42.59 -23.46
CA LYS A 15 31.97 -41.35 -23.10
C LYS A 15 31.74 -40.91 -21.66
N GLU A 16 30.63 -41.33 -21.05
CA GLU A 16 30.32 -41.01 -19.66
C GLU A 16 31.17 -41.87 -18.69
N PRO A 17 31.44 -41.40 -17.46
CA PRO A 17 31.99 -42.25 -16.41
C PRO A 17 31.07 -43.45 -16.16
N PRO A 18 31.59 -44.68 -15.96
CA PRO A 18 32.97 -45.06 -15.60
C PRO A 18 33.91 -45.43 -16.77
N PHE A 19 33.48 -45.37 -18.04
CA PHE A 19 34.20 -45.99 -19.16
C PHE A 19 35.22 -45.06 -19.87
N ALA A 20 35.00 -43.74 -19.83
CA ALA A 20 35.95 -42.71 -20.26
C ALA A 20 36.51 -42.83 -21.71
N TYR A 21 35.76 -43.42 -22.65
CA TYR A 21 36.14 -43.49 -24.07
C TYR A 21 35.81 -42.18 -24.81
N SER A 22 36.46 -41.07 -24.42
CA SER A 22 36.20 -39.72 -24.95
C SER A 22 36.42 -39.58 -26.46
N GLU A 23 37.39 -40.32 -27.00
CA GLU A 23 37.82 -40.28 -28.41
C GLU A 23 36.96 -41.14 -29.35
N LEU A 24 36.05 -41.98 -28.82
CA LEU A 24 35.23 -42.87 -29.63
C LEU A 24 34.17 -42.07 -30.42
N THR A 25 34.13 -42.27 -31.74
CA THR A 25 33.12 -41.70 -32.66
C THR A 25 32.24 -42.80 -33.25
N GLY A 26 31.02 -42.45 -33.69
CA GLY A 26 30.08 -43.40 -34.31
C GLY A 26 30.71 -44.26 -35.41
N PRO A 27 31.41 -43.68 -36.40
CA PRO A 27 32.11 -44.42 -37.45
C PRO A 27 33.21 -45.33 -36.90
N SER A 28 34.07 -44.82 -36.00
CA SER A 28 35.17 -45.59 -35.40
C SER A 28 34.70 -46.75 -34.51
N PHE A 29 33.45 -46.70 -34.01
CA PHE A 29 32.83 -47.80 -33.28
C PHE A 29 32.26 -48.86 -34.25
N SER A 30 31.63 -48.43 -35.35
CA SER A 30 31.08 -49.36 -36.35
C SER A 30 32.14 -50.09 -37.19
N GLU A 31 33.35 -49.53 -37.29
CA GLU A 31 34.49 -50.09 -38.02
C GLU A 31 35.35 -51.05 -37.19
N LYS A 32 35.01 -51.27 -35.91
CA LYS A 32 35.76 -52.20 -35.04
C LYS A 32 35.68 -53.62 -35.58
N SER A 33 36.81 -54.32 -35.56
CA SER A 33 36.86 -55.74 -35.87
C SER A 33 36.15 -56.57 -34.79
N ALA A 34 35.79 -57.82 -35.11
CA ALA A 34 35.11 -58.72 -34.18
C ALA A 34 35.87 -58.90 -32.85
N ASP A 35 37.20 -59.00 -32.91
CA ASP A 35 38.06 -59.15 -31.72
C ASP A 35 38.15 -57.84 -30.92
N GLU A 36 38.24 -56.69 -31.60
CA GLU A 36 38.21 -55.37 -30.95
C GLU A 36 36.87 -55.09 -30.26
N LEU A 37 35.76 -55.54 -30.86
CA LEU A 37 34.43 -55.41 -30.28
C LEU A 37 34.28 -56.30 -29.04
N ARG A 38 34.79 -57.54 -29.08
CA ARG A 38 34.81 -58.44 -27.93
C ARG A 38 35.68 -57.87 -26.80
N GLN A 39 36.84 -57.31 -27.11
CA GLN A 39 37.70 -56.64 -26.13
C GLN A 39 36.98 -55.45 -25.49
N LEU A 40 36.35 -54.59 -26.30
CA LEU A 40 35.58 -53.46 -25.81
C LEU A 40 34.45 -53.90 -24.85
N VAL A 41 33.73 -54.97 -25.18
CA VAL A 41 32.67 -55.47 -24.31
C VAL A 41 33.22 -56.09 -23.03
N SER A 42 34.36 -56.79 -23.07
CA SER A 42 35.06 -57.27 -21.87
C SER A 42 35.50 -56.12 -20.98
N ASP A 43 36.02 -55.02 -21.56
CA ASP A 43 36.41 -53.83 -20.81
C ASP A 43 35.19 -53.15 -20.16
N VAL A 44 34.08 -53.03 -20.91
CA VAL A 44 32.82 -52.46 -20.40
C VAL A 44 32.23 -53.33 -19.29
N PHE A 45 32.19 -54.66 -19.47
CA PHE A 45 31.71 -55.56 -18.42
C PHE A 45 32.66 -55.61 -17.24
N GLY A 46 33.97 -55.49 -17.47
CA GLY A 46 35.00 -55.39 -16.45
C GLY A 46 34.91 -54.13 -15.59
N ALA A 47 34.52 -53.01 -16.19
CA ALA A 47 34.25 -51.77 -15.47
C ALA A 47 32.97 -51.85 -14.61
N VAL A 48 32.00 -52.70 -14.98
CA VAL A 48 30.79 -52.98 -14.17
C VAL A 48 31.06 -54.04 -13.08
N SER A 49 31.85 -55.07 -13.40
CA SER A 49 32.24 -56.14 -12.49
C SER A 49 33.69 -56.55 -12.75
N PRO A 50 34.63 -56.23 -11.84
CA PRO A 50 36.05 -56.52 -12.02
C PRO A 50 36.38 -58.00 -12.25
N ALA A 51 35.53 -58.92 -11.75
CA ALA A 51 35.69 -60.36 -11.93
C ALA A 51 35.49 -60.83 -13.39
N VAL A 52 34.91 -59.98 -14.25
CA VAL A 52 34.60 -60.27 -15.65
C VAL A 52 35.57 -59.54 -16.59
N GLY A 53 36.36 -58.58 -16.12
CA GLY A 53 37.32 -57.87 -16.97
C GLY A 53 38.57 -58.71 -17.25
N VAL A 54 38.86 -58.98 -18.52
CA VAL A 54 40.17 -59.52 -18.94
C VAL A 54 40.89 -58.50 -19.81
N LYS A 55 42.14 -58.20 -19.43
CA LYS A 55 42.95 -57.14 -20.06
C LYS A 55 43.32 -57.44 -21.51
N ASP A 56 43.43 -58.72 -21.88
CA ASP A 56 43.72 -59.14 -23.25
C ASP A 56 43.00 -60.47 -23.53
N ILE A 57 41.93 -60.41 -24.34
CA ILE A 57 41.17 -61.59 -24.77
C ILE A 57 41.97 -62.46 -25.74
N GLY A 58 42.94 -61.91 -26.47
CA GLY A 58 43.75 -62.65 -27.46
C GLY A 58 44.64 -63.73 -26.83
N ALA A 59 44.88 -63.64 -25.51
CA ALA A 59 45.65 -64.61 -24.74
C ALA A 59 44.80 -65.75 -24.15
N GLU A 60 43.47 -65.65 -24.19
CA GLU A 60 42.54 -66.66 -23.65
C GLU A 60 41.87 -67.47 -24.78
N ASP A 61 41.45 -68.68 -24.46
CA ASP A 61 40.62 -69.48 -25.35
C ASP A 61 39.28 -68.75 -25.65
N PRO A 62 38.90 -68.56 -26.93
CA PRO A 62 37.69 -67.84 -27.31
C PRO A 62 36.40 -68.41 -26.69
N GLU A 63 36.32 -69.73 -26.50
CA GLU A 63 35.15 -70.38 -25.90
C GLU A 63 35.04 -70.11 -24.39
N ARG A 64 36.18 -70.08 -23.69
CA ARG A 64 36.25 -69.73 -22.27
C ARG A 64 35.88 -68.26 -22.03
N THR A 65 36.38 -67.35 -22.87
CA THR A 65 36.01 -65.92 -22.83
C THR A 65 34.52 -65.74 -23.06
N THR A 66 33.99 -66.38 -24.10
CA THR A 66 32.57 -66.29 -24.46
C THR A 66 31.67 -66.82 -23.34
N SER A 67 32.03 -67.95 -22.72
CA SER A 67 31.27 -68.51 -21.59
C SER A 67 31.23 -67.54 -20.40
N ARG A 68 32.35 -66.90 -20.07
CA ARG A 68 32.43 -65.90 -19.00
C ARG A 68 31.58 -64.65 -19.27
N LEU A 69 31.60 -64.13 -20.50
CA LEU A 69 30.76 -62.98 -20.90
C LEU A 69 29.26 -63.33 -20.88
N LEU A 70 28.90 -64.55 -21.30
CA LEU A 70 27.52 -65.03 -21.25
C LEU A 70 27.02 -65.27 -19.82
N ASP A 71 27.87 -65.77 -18.92
CA ASP A 71 27.53 -65.94 -17.51
C ASP A 71 27.29 -64.58 -16.83
N PHE A 72 28.09 -63.57 -17.17
CA PHE A 72 27.81 -62.19 -16.74
C PHE A 72 26.43 -61.71 -17.21
N LEU A 73 26.10 -61.90 -18.50
CA LEU A 73 24.79 -61.53 -19.06
C LEU A 73 23.63 -62.26 -18.37
N ARG A 74 23.84 -63.53 -17.97
CA ARG A 74 22.90 -64.31 -17.17
C ARG A 74 22.74 -63.74 -15.76
N PHE A 75 23.81 -63.31 -15.10
CA PHE A 75 23.76 -62.68 -13.77
C PHE A 75 23.00 -61.35 -13.78
N VAL A 76 23.24 -60.50 -14.78
CA VAL A 76 22.50 -59.25 -14.94
C VAL A 76 21.06 -59.46 -15.43
N LYS A 77 20.66 -60.70 -15.73
CA LYS A 77 19.32 -61.08 -16.22
C LYS A 77 18.98 -60.48 -17.59
N TYR A 78 19.96 -60.40 -18.48
CA TYR A 78 19.73 -60.11 -19.88
C TYR A 78 18.97 -61.28 -20.54
N LYS A 79 17.93 -60.96 -21.32
CA LYS A 79 17.15 -61.94 -22.09
C LYS A 79 17.40 -61.69 -23.58
N PRO A 80 18.20 -62.55 -24.25
CA PRO A 80 18.40 -62.45 -25.68
C PRO A 80 17.13 -62.84 -26.44
N GLU A 81 16.94 -62.26 -27.62
CA GLU A 81 15.84 -62.60 -28.55
C GLU A 81 16.18 -63.81 -29.45
N VAL A 82 17.39 -64.35 -29.32
CA VAL A 82 17.95 -65.45 -30.12
C VAL A 82 18.17 -66.71 -29.28
N ASP A 83 18.14 -67.88 -29.93
CA ASP A 83 18.38 -69.18 -29.30
C ASP A 83 19.80 -69.31 -28.71
N GLU A 84 20.00 -70.16 -27.69
CA GLU A 84 21.27 -70.28 -26.95
C GLU A 84 22.47 -70.68 -27.83
N LEU A 85 22.25 -71.51 -28.86
CA LEU A 85 23.30 -71.92 -29.82
C LEU A 85 23.72 -70.75 -30.72
N THR A 86 22.75 -70.01 -31.25
CA THR A 86 22.98 -68.82 -32.07
C THR A 86 23.64 -67.71 -31.27
N LEU A 87 23.25 -67.56 -30.00
CA LEU A 87 23.87 -66.64 -29.06
C LEU A 87 25.35 -66.99 -28.83
N ARG A 88 25.66 -68.25 -28.49
CA ARG A 88 27.05 -68.70 -28.27
C ARG A 88 27.92 -68.48 -29.51
N ASN A 89 27.40 -68.84 -30.69
CA ASN A 89 28.13 -68.67 -31.94
C ASN A 89 28.34 -67.19 -32.28
N GLY A 90 27.32 -66.34 -32.13
CA GLY A 90 27.39 -64.91 -32.40
C GLY A 90 28.33 -64.15 -31.44
N TRP A 91 28.43 -64.58 -30.18
CA TRP A 91 29.40 -64.02 -29.24
C TRP A 91 30.83 -64.49 -29.48
N ASN A 92 31.01 -65.72 -29.98
CA ASN A 92 32.32 -66.24 -30.33
C ASN A 92 32.86 -65.57 -31.61
N SER A 93 31.98 -65.30 -32.58
CA SER A 93 32.32 -64.62 -33.84
C SER A 93 32.30 -63.08 -33.78
N GLY A 94 31.84 -62.49 -32.67
CA GLY A 94 31.76 -61.04 -32.50
C GLY A 94 30.71 -60.36 -33.40
N GLU A 95 29.59 -61.05 -33.67
CA GLU A 95 28.56 -60.56 -34.59
C GLU A 95 27.83 -59.32 -34.05
N HIS A 96 27.79 -58.24 -34.86
CA HIS A 96 27.21 -56.96 -34.46
C HIS A 96 25.72 -57.08 -34.09
N GLU A 97 24.97 -57.96 -34.75
CA GLU A 97 23.53 -58.14 -34.51
C GLU A 97 23.24 -58.77 -33.14
N VAL A 98 24.21 -59.46 -32.53
CA VAL A 98 24.07 -60.12 -31.23
C VAL A 98 24.71 -59.30 -30.10
N VAL A 99 25.88 -58.70 -30.37
CA VAL A 99 26.68 -58.01 -29.34
C VAL A 99 26.14 -56.61 -29.04
N TYR A 100 25.71 -55.84 -30.04
CA TYR A 100 25.24 -54.47 -29.84
C TYR A 100 23.94 -54.39 -29.01
N PRO A 101 22.91 -55.25 -29.20
CA PRO A 101 21.72 -55.23 -28.35
C PRO A 101 22.04 -55.51 -26.88
N ALA A 102 22.97 -56.44 -26.60
CA ALA A 102 23.41 -56.74 -25.25
C ALA A 102 24.21 -55.58 -24.62
N LEU A 103 25.14 -54.99 -25.37
CA LEU A 103 25.90 -53.81 -24.94
C LEU A 103 24.97 -52.62 -24.66
N LYS A 104 24.03 -52.33 -25.55
CA LYS A 104 22.99 -51.31 -25.37
C LYS A 104 22.18 -51.57 -24.10
N TRP A 105 21.78 -52.82 -23.86
CA TRP A 105 21.00 -53.18 -22.69
C TRP A 105 21.77 -52.95 -21.39
N VAL A 106 23.05 -53.35 -21.33
CA VAL A 106 23.91 -53.13 -20.16
C VAL A 106 24.12 -51.64 -19.92
N LEU A 107 24.46 -50.87 -20.96
CA LEU A 107 24.67 -49.42 -20.86
C LEU A 107 23.40 -48.63 -20.48
N ASN A 108 22.22 -49.10 -20.90
CA ASN A 108 20.96 -48.48 -20.50
C ASN A 108 20.56 -48.79 -19.04
N ASN A 109 21.09 -49.88 -18.48
CA ASN A 109 20.73 -50.38 -17.16
C ASN A 109 21.93 -50.44 -16.19
N LEU A 110 22.93 -49.55 -16.32
CA LEU A 110 24.18 -49.63 -15.56
C LEU A 110 24.00 -49.81 -14.04
N PRO A 111 23.21 -48.98 -13.31
CA PRO A 111 23.08 -49.13 -11.86
C PRO A 111 22.41 -50.45 -11.47
N ARG A 112 21.57 -50.98 -12.36
CA ARG A 112 20.95 -52.30 -12.17
C ARG A 112 21.98 -53.39 -12.44
N CYS A 113 22.74 -53.31 -13.52
CA CYS A 113 23.75 -54.29 -13.87
C CYS A 113 24.84 -54.38 -12.79
N GLU A 114 25.31 -53.26 -12.25
CA GLU A 114 26.26 -53.23 -11.12
C GLU A 114 25.71 -53.96 -9.90
N ARG A 115 24.46 -53.67 -9.50
CA ARG A 115 23.81 -54.33 -8.35
C ARG A 115 23.61 -55.83 -8.60
N TYR A 116 23.14 -56.22 -9.77
CA TYR A 116 22.90 -57.63 -10.10
C TYR A 116 24.19 -58.42 -10.32
N ALA A 117 25.24 -57.80 -10.86
CA ALA A 117 26.56 -58.42 -10.98
C ALA A 117 27.21 -58.60 -9.60
N TYR A 118 27.10 -57.60 -8.73
CA TYR A 118 27.57 -57.70 -7.34
C TYR A 118 26.84 -58.81 -6.57
N VAL A 119 25.51 -58.81 -6.57
CA VAL A 119 24.72 -59.85 -5.90
C VAL A 119 24.90 -61.22 -6.56
N GLY A 120 24.92 -61.27 -7.89
CA GLY A 120 25.07 -62.51 -8.66
C GLY A 120 26.40 -63.22 -8.41
N TYR A 121 27.49 -62.47 -8.17
CA TYR A 121 28.78 -63.04 -7.81
C TYR A 121 28.74 -63.81 -6.48
N PHE A 122 28.08 -63.25 -5.45
CA PHE A 122 27.96 -63.90 -4.12
C PHE A 122 26.84 -64.93 -4.01
N MET A 123 25.84 -64.85 -4.89
CA MET A 123 24.68 -65.76 -4.92
C MET A 123 24.85 -66.93 -5.90
N ASN A 124 25.99 -67.05 -6.58
CA ASN A 124 26.23 -68.18 -7.47
C ASN A 124 26.54 -69.44 -6.66
N ASP A 125 25.82 -70.52 -6.93
CA ASP A 125 26.08 -71.81 -6.30
C ASP A 125 27.41 -72.39 -6.81
N VAL A 126 28.20 -72.94 -5.89
CA VAL A 126 29.38 -73.71 -6.26
C VAL A 126 28.91 -75.02 -6.88
N GLN A 127 29.26 -75.26 -8.14
CA GLN A 127 28.93 -76.54 -8.78
C GLN A 127 29.77 -77.66 -8.16
N VAL A 128 29.15 -78.45 -7.30
CA VAL A 128 29.76 -79.63 -6.69
C VAL A 128 29.54 -80.82 -7.63
N PRO A 129 30.60 -81.54 -8.06
CA PRO A 129 30.46 -82.75 -8.86
C PRO A 129 29.58 -83.80 -8.16
N ALA A 130 28.80 -84.56 -8.93
CA ALA A 130 27.80 -85.49 -8.42
C ALA A 130 28.38 -86.54 -7.43
N ASP A 131 29.65 -86.89 -7.57
CA ASP A 131 30.36 -87.84 -6.71
C ASP A 131 30.59 -87.33 -5.28
N PHE A 132 30.68 -86.00 -5.11
CA PHE A 132 30.89 -85.34 -3.81
C PHE A 132 29.60 -84.75 -3.23
N GLY A 133 28.54 -84.63 -4.03
CA GLY A 133 27.25 -84.06 -3.59
C GLY A 133 26.46 -84.94 -2.61
N MET A 134 26.85 -86.21 -2.45
CA MET A 134 26.23 -87.16 -1.51
C MET A 134 26.97 -87.27 -0.18
N ASP A 135 28.11 -86.58 -0.04
CA ASP A 135 28.89 -86.54 1.20
C ASP A 135 28.16 -85.66 2.25
N PRO A 136 27.85 -86.19 3.45
CA PRO A 136 27.19 -85.43 4.51
C PRO A 136 27.92 -84.14 4.93
N GLU A 137 29.26 -84.14 4.95
CA GLU A 137 30.03 -82.94 5.35
C GLU A 137 29.93 -81.83 4.29
N VAL A 138 29.90 -82.22 3.00
CA VAL A 138 29.72 -81.30 1.88
C VAL A 138 28.30 -80.73 1.86
N GLN A 139 27.30 -81.54 2.18
CA GLN A 139 25.90 -81.07 2.29
C GLN A 139 25.71 -80.09 3.45
N ASP A 140 26.32 -80.35 4.62
CA ASP A 140 26.27 -79.42 5.75
C ASP A 140 26.95 -78.08 5.42
N LEU A 141 28.09 -78.10 4.72
CA LEU A 141 28.76 -76.89 4.28
C LEU A 141 27.95 -76.11 3.23
N LEU A 142 27.29 -76.80 2.28
CA LEU A 142 26.38 -76.18 1.33
C LEU A 142 25.19 -75.52 2.03
N ASN A 143 24.61 -76.19 3.04
CA ASN A 143 23.52 -75.62 3.85
C ASN A 143 23.97 -74.36 4.61
N GLN A 144 25.18 -74.36 5.19
CA GLN A 144 25.76 -73.17 5.84
C GLN A 144 26.00 -72.04 4.85
N CYS A 145 26.52 -72.33 3.66
CA CYS A 145 26.69 -71.35 2.58
C CYS A 145 25.34 -70.73 2.17
N HIS A 146 24.29 -71.53 2.00
CA HIS A 146 22.95 -71.05 1.66
C HIS A 146 22.34 -70.17 2.76
N GLU A 147 22.59 -70.49 4.04
CA GLU A 147 22.14 -69.65 5.15
C GLU A 147 22.88 -68.31 5.18
N LEU A 148 24.19 -68.29 4.96
CA LEU A 148 24.97 -67.05 4.84
C LEU A 148 24.54 -66.21 3.64
N GLN A 149 24.22 -66.84 2.50
CA GLN A 149 23.67 -66.15 1.33
C GLN A 149 22.32 -65.48 1.65
N ARG A 150 21.43 -66.13 2.42
CA ARG A 150 20.16 -65.52 2.87
C ARG A 150 20.42 -64.29 3.76
N GLN A 151 21.31 -64.42 4.74
CA GLN A 151 21.70 -63.31 5.62
C GLN A 151 22.29 -62.13 4.83
N PHE A 152 23.13 -62.43 3.83
CA PHE A 152 23.67 -61.42 2.91
C PHE A 152 22.56 -60.67 2.16
N VAL A 153 21.57 -61.38 1.61
CA VAL A 153 20.45 -60.76 0.88
C VAL A 153 19.66 -59.81 1.77
N ASP A 154 19.38 -60.19 3.01
CA ASP A 154 18.61 -59.37 3.94
C ASP A 154 19.39 -58.13 4.40
N ALA A 155 20.67 -58.29 4.75
CA ALA A 155 21.55 -57.17 5.07
C ALA A 155 21.71 -56.21 3.88
N HIS A 156 21.89 -56.74 2.65
CA HIS A 156 22.00 -55.92 1.45
C HIS A 156 20.72 -55.12 1.17
N LYS A 157 19.53 -55.72 1.38
CA LYS A 157 18.25 -55.00 1.23
C LYS A 157 18.12 -53.85 2.23
N GLU A 158 18.54 -54.06 3.47
CA GLU A 158 18.52 -53.02 4.51
C GLU A 158 19.48 -51.87 4.19
N VAL A 159 20.70 -52.18 3.75
CA VAL A 159 21.69 -51.18 3.30
C VAL A 159 21.18 -50.40 2.09
N ASP A 160 20.55 -51.05 1.11
CA ASP A 160 19.96 -50.35 -0.04
C ASP A 160 18.81 -49.42 0.37
N LYS A 161 17.97 -49.84 1.32
CA LYS A 161 16.87 -49.04 1.83
C LYS A 161 17.39 -47.79 2.54
N THR A 162 18.39 -47.95 3.40
CA THR A 162 19.00 -46.83 4.14
C THR A 162 19.73 -45.85 3.21
N ARG A 163 20.48 -46.34 2.22
CA ARG A 163 21.14 -45.50 1.20
C ARG A 163 20.15 -44.68 0.38
N LYS A 164 18.97 -45.22 0.04
CA LYS A 164 17.92 -44.47 -0.68
C LYS A 164 17.29 -43.36 0.15
N THR A 165 17.20 -43.54 1.47
CA THR A 165 16.58 -42.55 2.38
C THR A 165 17.56 -41.52 2.92
N SER A 166 18.85 -41.85 2.97
CA SER A 166 19.87 -40.95 3.50
C SER A 166 20.18 -39.84 2.52
N LYS A 167 20.17 -38.58 2.99
CA LYS A 167 20.75 -37.46 2.23
C LYS A 167 22.25 -37.69 2.08
N ASP A 168 22.80 -37.19 0.97
CA ASP A 168 24.23 -37.26 0.69
C ASP A 168 25.03 -36.51 1.78
N PRO A 169 25.81 -37.23 2.61
CA PRO A 169 26.53 -36.62 3.71
C PRO A 169 27.67 -35.71 3.23
N VAL A 170 28.18 -35.91 2.01
CA VAL A 170 29.25 -35.08 1.44
C VAL A 170 28.72 -33.69 1.14
N LYS A 171 27.59 -33.59 0.43
CA LYS A 171 26.92 -32.31 0.13
C LYS A 171 26.50 -31.54 1.37
N LEU A 172 26.08 -32.25 2.42
CA LEU A 172 25.77 -31.62 3.71
C LEU A 172 27.02 -31.04 4.37
N LYS A 173 28.14 -31.77 4.36
CA LYS A 173 29.43 -31.28 4.88
C LYS A 173 29.94 -30.08 4.10
N GLU A 174 29.85 -30.11 2.77
CA GLU A 174 30.19 -28.97 1.90
C GLU A 174 29.33 -27.75 2.25
N ARG A 175 28.01 -27.93 2.38
CA ARG A 175 27.10 -26.84 2.75
C ARG A 175 27.38 -26.28 4.14
N ILE A 176 27.75 -27.13 5.10
CA ILE A 176 28.15 -26.69 6.44
C ILE A 176 29.43 -25.86 6.36
N ALA A 177 30.44 -26.32 5.62
CA ALA A 177 31.69 -25.59 5.44
C ALA A 177 31.47 -24.22 4.77
N GLU A 178 30.60 -24.14 3.75
CA GLU A 178 30.19 -22.87 3.14
C GLU A 178 29.55 -21.91 4.17
N LEU A 179 28.61 -22.41 4.97
CA LEU A 179 27.94 -21.59 5.99
C LEU A 179 28.88 -21.17 7.13
N GLU A 180 29.85 -22.00 7.47
CA GLU A 180 30.90 -21.67 8.44
C GLU A 180 31.82 -20.56 7.90
N GLN A 181 32.21 -20.64 6.62
CA GLN A 181 32.96 -19.59 5.95
C GLN A 181 32.18 -18.28 5.88
N ASP A 182 30.89 -18.32 5.52
CA ASP A 182 30.01 -17.14 5.51
C ASP A 182 29.90 -16.51 6.89
N LYS A 183 29.74 -17.34 7.94
CA LYS A 183 29.70 -16.89 9.34
C LYS A 183 31.00 -16.21 9.73
N GLU A 184 32.15 -16.77 9.39
CA GLU A 184 33.46 -16.17 9.69
C GLU A 184 33.62 -14.83 8.96
N GLN A 185 33.26 -14.76 7.68
CA GLN A 185 33.31 -13.52 6.90
C GLN A 185 32.42 -12.43 7.49
N VAL A 186 31.18 -12.76 7.87
CA VAL A 186 30.25 -11.83 8.53
C VAL A 186 30.80 -11.40 9.88
N THR A 187 31.34 -12.32 10.68
CA THR A 187 31.92 -12.00 12.00
C THR A 187 33.11 -11.05 11.87
N SER A 188 34.00 -11.30 10.89
CA SER A 188 35.13 -10.42 10.58
C SER A 188 34.67 -9.03 10.14
N ARG A 189 33.66 -8.93 9.27
CA ARG A 189 33.06 -7.64 8.88
C ARG A 189 32.42 -6.90 10.06
N ILE A 190 31.75 -7.62 10.96
CA ILE A 190 31.18 -7.04 12.19
C ILE A 190 32.30 -6.50 13.07
N ALA A 191 33.38 -7.26 13.29
CA ALA A 191 34.52 -6.82 14.08
C ALA A 191 35.18 -5.56 13.47
N ALA A 192 35.41 -5.54 12.16
CA ALA A 192 35.96 -4.39 11.45
C ALA A 192 35.04 -3.16 11.56
N THR A 193 33.73 -3.35 11.44
CA THR A 193 32.74 -2.27 11.58
C THR A 193 32.70 -1.74 13.00
N LYS A 194 32.67 -2.62 14.01
CA LYS A 194 32.73 -2.25 15.42
C LYS A 194 33.99 -1.46 15.73
N ALA A 195 35.15 -1.87 15.20
CA ALA A 195 36.41 -1.14 15.36
C ALA A 195 36.34 0.27 14.74
N LYS A 196 35.80 0.39 13.52
CA LYS A 196 35.58 1.69 12.85
C LYS A 196 34.59 2.60 13.57
N VAL A 197 33.57 2.05 14.21
CA VAL A 197 32.61 2.83 15.01
C VAL A 197 33.27 3.27 16.31
N ALA A 198 33.97 2.37 17.00
CA ALA A 198 34.69 2.68 18.24
C ALA A 198 35.79 3.74 18.06
N SER A 199 36.41 3.84 16.88
CA SER A 199 37.40 4.89 16.59
C SER A 199 36.79 6.26 16.31
N LYS A 200 35.51 6.32 15.93
CA LYS A 200 34.79 7.58 15.62
C LYS A 200 34.04 8.16 16.82
N VAL A 201 33.79 7.36 17.85
CA VAL A 201 33.12 7.81 19.08
C VAL A 201 34.18 8.27 20.08
N GLY A 202 34.11 9.54 20.50
CA GLY A 202 35.09 10.13 21.42
C GLY A 202 35.05 9.52 22.83
N ASP A 203 33.85 9.23 23.36
CA ASP A 203 33.66 8.59 24.66
C ASP A 203 33.23 7.12 24.51
N LYS A 204 34.12 6.19 24.87
CA LYS A 204 33.88 4.75 24.77
C LYS A 204 32.75 4.26 25.67
N SER A 205 32.41 4.99 26.74
CA SER A 205 31.29 4.64 27.62
C SER A 205 29.93 4.79 26.93
N GLN A 206 29.81 5.71 25.97
CA GLN A 206 28.59 5.99 25.21
C GLN A 206 28.37 5.04 24.02
N LEU A 207 29.40 4.29 23.62
CA LEU A 207 29.34 3.37 22.47
C LEU A 207 28.23 2.31 22.64
N GLY A 208 28.05 1.80 23.86
CA GLY A 208 27.00 0.83 24.18
C GLY A 208 25.60 1.41 24.03
N GLU A 209 25.38 2.64 24.52
CA GLU A 209 24.10 3.33 24.42
C GLU A 209 23.76 3.71 22.98
N LEU A 210 24.72 4.25 22.23
CA LEU A 210 24.56 4.59 20.81
C LEU A 210 24.25 3.35 19.96
N SER A 211 24.93 2.22 20.23
CA SER A 211 24.66 0.95 19.54
C SER A 211 23.24 0.45 19.85
N ARG A 212 22.78 0.60 21.10
CA ARG A 212 21.41 0.24 21.50
C ARG A 212 20.38 1.12 20.80
N LEU A 213 20.58 2.43 20.76
CA LEU A 213 19.70 3.38 20.08
C LEU A 213 19.66 3.12 18.57
N ALA A 214 20.81 2.87 17.94
CA ALA A 214 20.88 2.53 16.52
C ALA A 214 20.17 1.21 16.20
N ASN A 215 20.31 0.18 17.06
CA ASN A 215 19.55 -1.06 16.89
C ASN A 215 18.05 -0.82 17.06
N GLY A 216 17.64 0.00 18.03
CA GLY A 216 16.24 0.40 18.22
C GLY A 216 15.66 1.11 16.99
N LEU A 217 16.40 2.06 16.43
CA LEU A 217 16.02 2.75 15.20
C LEU A 217 15.90 1.78 14.01
N ARG A 218 16.88 0.88 13.83
CA ARG A 218 16.85 -0.15 12.78
C ARG A 218 15.62 -1.04 12.92
N THR A 219 15.33 -1.53 14.12
CA THR A 219 14.14 -2.38 14.36
C THR A 219 12.83 -1.63 14.11
N ALA A 220 12.77 -0.33 14.43
CA ALA A 220 11.61 0.49 14.15
C ALA A 220 11.42 0.71 12.64
N GLN A 221 12.51 0.95 11.89
CA GLN A 221 12.50 1.08 10.43
C GLN A 221 12.12 -0.23 9.72
N GLU A 222 12.58 -1.37 10.22
CA GLU A 222 12.17 -2.69 9.71
C GLU A 222 10.68 -2.92 9.93
N ALA A 223 10.18 -2.63 11.14
CA ALA A 223 8.75 -2.73 11.43
C ALA A 223 7.91 -1.77 10.57
N GLU A 224 8.39 -0.53 10.36
CA GLU A 224 7.76 0.44 9.46
C GLU A 224 7.70 -0.09 8.01
N HIS A 225 8.80 -0.66 7.52
CA HIS A 225 8.88 -1.24 6.19
C HIS A 225 7.93 -2.44 6.03
N ASP A 226 7.90 -3.35 7.00
CA ASP A 226 7.00 -4.50 7.00
C ASP A 226 5.53 -4.06 7.02
N LEU A 227 5.19 -3.08 7.86
CA LEU A 227 3.85 -2.47 7.90
C LEU A 227 3.50 -1.82 6.56
N GLN A 228 4.44 -1.14 5.91
CA GLN A 228 4.21 -0.53 4.60
C GLN A 228 3.98 -1.59 3.51
N GLN A 229 4.73 -2.71 3.53
CA GLN A 229 4.50 -3.84 2.63
C GLN A 229 3.14 -4.48 2.87
N GLN A 230 2.77 -4.72 4.13
CA GLN A 230 1.45 -5.26 4.49
C GLN A 230 0.33 -4.33 4.06
N LEU A 231 0.48 -3.02 4.29
CA LEU A 231 -0.50 -2.02 3.86
C LEU A 231 -0.68 -2.04 2.34
N HIS A 232 0.41 -2.08 1.58
CA HIS A 232 0.34 -2.18 0.12
C HIS A 232 -0.38 -3.47 -0.31
N HIS A 233 -0.04 -4.61 0.31
CA HIS A 233 -0.69 -5.88 0.03
C HIS A 233 -2.20 -5.84 0.33
N GLU A 234 -2.62 -5.24 1.45
CA GLU A 234 -4.02 -5.10 1.81
C GLU A 234 -4.77 -4.13 0.88
N TYR A 235 -4.13 -3.05 0.41
CA TYR A 235 -4.68 -2.18 -0.64
C TYR A 235 -4.88 -2.94 -1.95
N ASP A 236 -3.89 -3.73 -2.40
CA ASP A 236 -4.00 -4.54 -3.61
C ASP A 236 -5.12 -5.58 -3.48
N ARG A 237 -5.24 -6.24 -2.32
CA ARG A 237 -6.34 -7.18 -2.04
C ARG A 237 -7.70 -6.49 -2.09
N LYS A 238 -7.81 -5.30 -1.51
CA LYS A 238 -9.04 -4.49 -1.55
C LYS A 238 -9.39 -4.11 -2.98
N GLU A 239 -8.44 -3.60 -3.77
CA GLU A 239 -8.66 -3.23 -5.17
C GLU A 239 -9.10 -4.44 -6.00
N GLN A 240 -8.47 -5.61 -5.80
CA GLN A 240 -8.89 -6.86 -6.44
C GLN A 240 -10.31 -7.27 -6.04
N ALA A 241 -10.69 -7.10 -4.77
CA ALA A 241 -12.05 -7.37 -4.29
C ALA A 241 -13.07 -6.40 -4.89
N GLU A 242 -12.76 -5.10 -4.95
CA GLU A 242 -13.59 -4.07 -5.59
C GLU A 242 -13.79 -4.35 -7.08
N HIS A 243 -12.73 -4.71 -7.81
CA HIS A 243 -12.84 -5.11 -9.22
C HIS A 243 -13.70 -6.37 -9.41
N LYS A 244 -13.59 -7.37 -8.53
CA LYS A 244 -14.44 -8.56 -8.56
C LYS A 244 -15.91 -8.17 -8.32
N TYR A 245 -16.18 -7.34 -7.32
CA TYR A 245 -17.51 -6.83 -7.01
C TYR A 245 -18.12 -6.09 -8.20
N GLN A 246 -17.39 -5.11 -8.77
CA GLN A 246 -17.84 -4.36 -9.95
C GLN A 246 -18.15 -5.28 -11.13
N ARG A 247 -17.30 -6.27 -11.41
CA ARG A 247 -17.54 -7.26 -12.47
C ARG A 247 -18.80 -8.08 -12.22
N THR A 248 -19.03 -8.52 -10.98
CA THR A 248 -20.25 -9.25 -10.63
C THR A 248 -21.51 -8.37 -10.70
N ALA A 249 -21.42 -7.10 -10.30
CA ALA A 249 -22.53 -6.15 -10.36
C ALA A 249 -22.93 -5.83 -11.82
N VAL A 250 -21.94 -5.68 -12.72
CA VAL A 250 -22.18 -5.50 -14.17
C VAL A 250 -22.88 -6.72 -14.75
N ARG A 251 -22.36 -7.93 -14.50
CA ARG A 251 -22.99 -9.19 -14.97
C ARG A 251 -24.41 -9.35 -14.48
N LEU A 252 -24.66 -9.02 -13.20
CA LEU A 252 -25.99 -9.10 -12.61
C LEU A 252 -26.97 -8.12 -13.28
N ARG A 253 -26.52 -6.92 -13.65
CA ARG A 253 -27.35 -5.98 -14.43
C ARG A 253 -27.62 -6.46 -15.85
N GLU A 254 -26.61 -7.01 -16.53
CA GLU A 254 -26.77 -7.58 -17.87
C GLU A 254 -27.78 -8.72 -17.87
N ILE A 255 -27.72 -9.62 -16.87
CA ILE A 255 -28.70 -10.68 -16.69
C ILE A 255 -30.10 -10.11 -16.41
N ARG A 256 -30.24 -9.11 -15.53
CA ARG A 256 -31.53 -8.45 -15.28
C ARG A 256 -32.10 -7.79 -16.54
N ALA A 257 -31.26 -7.12 -17.33
CA ALA A 257 -31.65 -6.52 -18.60
C ALA A 257 -32.03 -7.57 -19.65
N SER A 258 -31.34 -8.72 -19.70
CA SER A 258 -31.71 -9.83 -20.58
C SER A 258 -33.02 -10.50 -20.18
N ILE A 259 -33.31 -10.57 -18.87
CA ILE A 259 -34.59 -11.05 -18.35
C ILE A 259 -35.72 -10.10 -18.77
N SER A 260 -35.50 -8.78 -18.77
CA SER A 260 -36.53 -7.83 -19.19
C SER A 260 -36.78 -7.79 -20.70
N THR A 261 -35.75 -8.06 -21.51
CA THR A 261 -35.89 -8.10 -22.98
C THR A 261 -36.36 -9.45 -23.52
N GLY A 262 -36.31 -10.52 -22.71
CA GLY A 262 -36.89 -11.83 -23.02
C GLY A 262 -36.22 -12.59 -24.17
N SER A 263 -35.11 -12.11 -24.71
CA SER A 263 -34.42 -12.71 -25.86
C SER A 263 -33.09 -13.34 -25.47
N SER A 264 -33.08 -14.68 -25.37
CA SER A 264 -31.88 -15.48 -25.09
C SER A 264 -30.83 -15.38 -26.22
N THR A 265 -31.25 -15.14 -27.46
CA THR A 265 -30.35 -15.01 -28.62
C THR A 265 -29.54 -13.71 -28.58
N ALA A 266 -30.12 -12.61 -28.11
CA ALA A 266 -29.41 -11.34 -27.93
C ALA A 266 -28.33 -11.45 -26.84
N LEU A 267 -28.62 -12.16 -25.74
CA LEU A 267 -27.64 -12.42 -24.68
C LEU A 267 -26.47 -13.27 -25.19
N LEU A 268 -26.75 -14.31 -25.97
CA LEU A 268 -25.70 -15.16 -26.56
C LEU A 268 -24.82 -14.41 -27.56
N ALA A 269 -25.40 -13.51 -28.37
CA ALA A 269 -24.63 -12.67 -29.28
C ALA A 269 -23.69 -11.70 -28.54
N GLN A 270 -24.19 -11.05 -27.48
CA GLN A 270 -23.36 -10.18 -26.63
C GLN A 270 -22.24 -10.96 -25.93
N LEU A 271 -22.55 -12.14 -25.37
CA LEU A 271 -21.54 -13.01 -24.76
C LEU A 271 -20.48 -13.46 -25.76
N ALA A 272 -20.87 -13.76 -27.01
CA ALA A 272 -19.93 -14.14 -28.06
C ALA A 272 -18.98 -12.99 -28.43
N GLU A 273 -19.48 -11.76 -28.51
CA GLU A 273 -18.66 -10.56 -28.74
C GLU A 273 -17.70 -10.29 -27.55
N GLU A 274 -18.18 -10.44 -26.31
CA GLU A 274 -17.35 -10.34 -25.11
C GLU A 274 -16.27 -11.43 -25.04
N VAL A 275 -16.59 -12.67 -25.43
CA VAL A 275 -15.60 -13.76 -25.48
C VAL A 275 -14.56 -13.48 -26.56
N SER A 276 -14.98 -12.99 -27.74
CA SER A 276 -14.06 -12.63 -28.82
C SER A 276 -13.10 -11.50 -28.41
N THR A 277 -13.63 -10.44 -27.79
CA THR A 277 -12.81 -9.32 -27.30
C THR A 277 -11.90 -9.73 -26.15
N ASN A 278 -12.38 -10.53 -25.20
CA ASN A 278 -11.55 -11.07 -24.12
C ASN A 278 -10.46 -12.01 -24.64
N ARG A 279 -10.74 -12.80 -25.69
CA ARG A 279 -9.75 -13.66 -26.33
C ARG A 279 -8.60 -12.84 -26.89
N ILE A 280 -8.88 -11.76 -27.62
CA ILE A 280 -7.86 -10.85 -28.14
C ILE A 280 -7.05 -10.22 -27.00
N LEU A 281 -7.71 -9.81 -25.91
CA LEU A 281 -7.02 -9.24 -24.75
C LEU A 281 -6.08 -10.24 -24.07
N VAL A 282 -6.50 -11.50 -23.92
CA VAL A 282 -5.73 -12.55 -23.24
C VAL A 282 -4.64 -13.14 -24.13
N SER A 283 -4.87 -13.27 -25.44
CA SER A 283 -3.89 -13.86 -26.35
C SER A 283 -2.84 -12.88 -26.86
N GLU A 284 -3.20 -11.60 -27.03
CA GLU A 284 -2.32 -10.62 -27.68
C GLU A 284 -1.87 -9.51 -26.71
N THR A 285 -2.80 -8.77 -26.11
CA THR A 285 -2.43 -7.50 -25.46
C THR A 285 -1.86 -7.67 -24.05
N LYS A 286 -2.52 -8.46 -23.20
CA LYS A 286 -2.10 -8.65 -21.80
C LYS A 286 -0.78 -9.40 -21.63
N PRO A 287 -0.48 -10.48 -22.39
CA PRO A 287 0.82 -11.12 -22.34
C PRO A 287 1.96 -10.17 -22.70
N LEU A 288 1.79 -9.35 -23.75
CA LEU A 288 2.79 -8.38 -24.18
C LEU A 288 3.02 -7.27 -23.14
N GLU A 289 1.95 -6.77 -22.51
CA GLU A 289 2.05 -5.81 -21.40
C GLU A 289 2.78 -6.42 -20.19
N LEU A 290 2.46 -7.68 -19.85
CA LEU A 290 3.03 -8.39 -18.72
C LEU A 290 4.51 -8.71 -18.94
N GLU A 291 4.90 -9.10 -20.15
CA GLU A 291 6.30 -9.28 -20.54
C GLU A 291 7.09 -7.97 -20.44
N LYS A 292 6.55 -6.84 -20.92
CA LYS A 292 7.17 -5.51 -20.76
C LYS A 292 7.35 -5.12 -19.29
N LYS A 293 6.34 -5.37 -18.45
CA LYS A 293 6.39 -5.10 -17.01
C LYS A 293 7.40 -6.00 -16.29
N ASN A 294 7.42 -7.29 -16.61
CA ASN A 294 8.41 -8.23 -16.09
C ASN A 294 9.83 -7.89 -16.53
N GLY A 295 10.02 -7.49 -17.79
CA GLY A 295 11.30 -7.00 -18.30
C GLY A 295 11.79 -5.80 -17.51
N ARG A 296 10.92 -4.79 -17.28
CA ARG A 296 11.27 -3.63 -16.44
C ARG A 296 11.58 -4.01 -15.00
N LEU A 297 10.82 -4.94 -14.40
CA LEU A 297 11.05 -5.41 -13.03
C LEU A 297 12.41 -6.12 -12.92
N MET A 298 12.75 -6.97 -13.89
CA MET A 298 14.06 -7.62 -13.98
C MET A 298 15.18 -6.58 -14.15
N SER A 299 15.01 -5.56 -15.01
CA SER A 299 15.99 -4.47 -15.14
C SER A 299 16.19 -3.73 -13.81
N VAL A 300 15.12 -3.35 -13.12
CA VAL A 300 15.20 -2.66 -11.82
C VAL A 300 15.85 -3.57 -10.77
N ARG A 301 15.50 -4.85 -10.73
CA ARG A 301 16.10 -5.83 -9.82
C ARG A 301 17.59 -6.01 -10.10
N ASN A 302 17.99 -6.01 -11.37
CA ASN A 302 19.39 -6.05 -11.77
C ASN A 302 20.13 -4.78 -11.33
N VAL A 303 19.54 -3.60 -11.52
CA VAL A 303 20.12 -2.33 -11.06
C VAL A 303 20.28 -2.30 -9.54
N LEU A 304 19.30 -2.80 -8.77
CA LEU A 304 19.39 -2.91 -7.31
C LEU A 304 20.40 -3.95 -6.83
N ARG A 305 20.67 -4.99 -7.64
CA ARG A 305 21.65 -6.04 -7.31
C ARG A 305 23.08 -5.65 -7.67
N THR A 306 23.24 -4.79 -8.67
CA THR A 306 24.55 -4.22 -9.01
C THR A 306 24.92 -3.20 -7.94
N PRO A 307 26.07 -3.33 -7.27
CA PRO A 307 26.53 -2.32 -6.31
C PRO A 307 26.69 -0.98 -7.02
N MET A 308 26.36 0.11 -6.30
CA MET A 308 26.26 1.50 -6.79
C MET A 308 27.06 1.76 -8.07
N GLN A 309 26.36 1.88 -9.20
CA GLN A 309 26.97 2.37 -10.44
C GLN A 309 27.50 3.77 -10.15
N THR A 310 28.79 3.97 -10.36
CA THR A 310 29.39 5.30 -10.28
C THR A 310 28.79 6.17 -11.38
N ASP A 311 28.74 7.50 -11.24
CA ASP A 311 28.25 8.38 -12.32
C ASP A 311 29.01 8.15 -13.66
N ALA A 312 30.26 7.69 -13.59
CA ALA A 312 31.06 7.27 -14.72
C ALA A 312 30.48 6.03 -15.45
N ASP A 313 30.03 5.02 -14.72
CA ASP A 313 29.45 3.79 -15.28
C ASP A 313 28.10 4.08 -15.96
N LEU A 314 27.30 4.97 -15.34
CA LEU A 314 26.03 5.42 -15.92
C LEU A 314 26.27 6.26 -17.20
N HIS A 315 27.33 7.07 -17.21
CA HIS A 315 27.71 7.84 -18.40
C HIS A 315 28.17 6.93 -19.54
N GLU A 316 28.96 5.90 -19.26
CA GLU A 316 29.38 4.92 -20.26
C GLU A 316 28.19 4.13 -20.83
N GLN A 317 27.28 3.66 -19.97
CA GLN A 317 26.06 2.99 -20.41
C GLN A 317 25.15 3.91 -21.23
N THR A 318 25.03 5.18 -20.83
CA THR A 318 24.25 6.18 -21.58
C THR A 318 24.89 6.45 -22.94
N HIS A 319 26.22 6.53 -23.00
CA HIS A 319 26.95 6.68 -24.25
C HIS A 319 26.76 5.46 -25.17
N GLN A 320 26.84 4.23 -24.63
CA GLN A 320 26.57 3.01 -25.40
C GLN A 320 25.12 2.94 -25.89
N VAL A 321 24.14 3.32 -25.07
CA VAL A 321 22.73 3.42 -25.48
C VAL A 321 22.55 4.44 -26.59
N ASN A 322 23.20 5.60 -26.50
CA ASN A 322 23.14 6.62 -27.55
C ASN A 322 23.78 6.13 -28.86
N MET A 323 24.93 5.46 -28.79
CA MET A 323 25.59 4.84 -29.95
C MET A 323 24.75 3.73 -30.60
N LEU A 324 24.10 2.90 -29.78
CA LEU A 324 23.17 1.88 -30.28
C LEU A 324 21.92 2.50 -30.88
N ASN A 325 21.37 3.55 -30.27
CA ASN A 325 20.22 4.27 -30.81
C ASN A 325 20.54 4.96 -32.15
N THR A 326 21.74 5.54 -32.30
CA THR A 326 22.17 6.09 -33.60
C THR A 326 22.34 4.99 -34.62
N SER A 327 22.94 3.85 -34.26
CA SER A 327 23.08 2.70 -35.16
C SER A 327 21.72 2.10 -35.56
N VAL A 328 20.78 1.96 -34.61
CA VAL A 328 19.40 1.52 -34.90
C VAL A 328 18.71 2.51 -35.83
N ARG A 329 18.87 3.81 -35.60
CA ARG A 329 18.29 4.84 -36.48
C ARG A 329 18.87 4.81 -37.89
N GLU A 330 20.18 4.62 -38.02
CA GLU A 330 20.85 4.43 -39.31
C GLU A 330 20.40 3.15 -40.01
N LEU A 331 20.22 2.05 -39.27
CA LEU A 331 19.70 0.79 -39.81
C LEU A 331 18.21 0.89 -40.19
N GLU A 332 17.41 1.61 -39.41
CA GLU A 332 16.01 1.91 -39.74
C GLU A 332 15.92 2.79 -40.98
N GLU A 333 16.75 3.83 -41.08
CA GLU A 333 16.82 4.72 -42.23
C GLU A 333 17.27 3.93 -43.47
N ARG A 334 18.33 3.13 -43.37
CA ARG A 334 18.79 2.23 -44.43
C ARG A 334 17.72 1.19 -44.80
N ARG A 335 16.97 0.65 -43.82
CA ARG A 335 15.82 -0.24 -44.08
C ARG A 335 14.71 0.50 -44.82
N THR A 336 14.37 1.73 -44.42
CA THR A 336 13.34 2.52 -45.11
C THR A 336 13.77 2.90 -46.53
N GLN A 337 15.04 3.23 -46.74
CA GLN A 337 15.61 3.49 -48.06
C GLN A 337 15.58 2.21 -48.92
N LEU A 338 16.01 1.07 -48.39
CA LEU A 338 15.96 -0.22 -49.09
C LEU A 338 14.53 -0.70 -49.37
N VAL A 339 13.58 -0.47 -48.46
CA VAL A 339 12.15 -0.75 -48.67
C VAL A 339 11.59 0.18 -49.75
N SER A 340 11.90 1.48 -49.71
CA SER A 340 11.48 2.43 -50.74
C SER A 340 12.08 2.15 -52.13
N ALA A 341 13.29 1.57 -52.17
CA ALA A 341 13.95 1.14 -53.39
C ALA A 341 13.44 -0.23 -53.89
N ARG A 342 13.02 -1.12 -52.98
CA ARG A 342 12.37 -2.40 -53.28
C ARG A 342 10.90 -2.23 -53.72
N ASP A 343 10.27 -1.12 -53.35
CA ASP A 343 8.89 -0.75 -53.68
C ASP A 343 8.70 -0.35 -55.16
N GLY A 344 9.22 -1.13 -56.11
CA GLY A 344 8.83 -1.05 -57.53
C GLY A 344 7.42 -1.61 -57.80
N ASP A 345 6.86 -2.39 -56.87
CA ASP A 345 5.54 -3.01 -56.97
C ASP A 345 4.45 -2.13 -56.33
N ALA A 346 3.60 -1.53 -57.18
CA ALA A 346 2.49 -0.68 -56.74
C ALA A 346 1.49 -1.40 -55.80
N GLN A 347 1.35 -2.72 -55.91
CA GLN A 347 0.49 -3.55 -55.04
C GLN A 347 1.01 -3.64 -53.61
N LEU A 348 2.33 -3.73 -53.40
CA LEU A 348 2.93 -3.80 -52.06
C LEU A 348 2.84 -2.45 -51.34
N ARG A 349 3.01 -1.33 -52.06
CA ARG A 349 2.76 0.02 -51.53
C ARG A 349 1.31 0.20 -51.11
N GLN A 350 0.37 -0.23 -51.96
CA GLN A 350 -1.06 -0.15 -51.66
C GLN A 350 -1.42 -1.03 -50.46
N GLN A 351 -0.89 -2.27 -50.37
CA GLN A 351 -1.11 -3.14 -49.22
C GLN A 351 -0.48 -2.59 -47.93
N ALA A 352 0.73 -2.04 -47.98
CA ALA A 352 1.37 -1.44 -46.81
C ALA A 352 0.64 -0.16 -46.33
N GLN A 353 0.17 0.67 -47.26
CA GLN A 353 -0.63 1.86 -46.94
C GLN A 353 -2.01 1.48 -46.40
N VAL A 354 -2.66 0.45 -46.97
CA VAL A 354 -3.91 -0.10 -46.46
C VAL A 354 -3.70 -0.70 -45.07
N ALA A 355 -2.66 -1.52 -44.85
CA ALA A 355 -2.34 -2.08 -43.54
C ALA A 355 -2.07 -1.00 -42.48
N LYS A 356 -1.31 0.05 -42.83
CA LYS A 356 -1.09 1.21 -41.95
C LYS A 356 -2.38 1.95 -41.64
N SER A 357 -3.26 2.15 -42.64
CA SER A 357 -4.56 2.77 -42.45
C SER A 357 -5.51 1.92 -41.60
N VAL A 358 -5.46 0.59 -41.76
CA VAL A 358 -6.26 -0.37 -40.99
C VAL A 358 -5.75 -0.45 -39.55
N ALA A 359 -4.44 -0.47 -39.33
CA ALA A 359 -3.84 -0.38 -38.01
C ALA A 359 -4.23 0.93 -37.31
N GLY A 360 -4.11 2.07 -37.99
CA GLY A 360 -4.53 3.36 -37.44
C GLY A 360 -6.03 3.45 -37.15
N LYS A 361 -6.88 2.89 -38.02
CA LYS A 361 -8.33 2.79 -37.77
C LYS A 361 -8.64 1.86 -36.59
N ARG A 362 -7.97 0.71 -36.50
CA ARG A 362 -8.11 -0.25 -35.39
C ARG A 362 -7.70 0.39 -34.06
N GLU A 363 -6.59 1.13 -34.05
CA GLU A 363 -6.11 1.88 -32.89
C GLU A 363 -7.07 3.01 -32.48
N ALA A 364 -7.60 3.77 -33.45
CA ALA A 364 -8.62 4.79 -33.18
C ALA A 364 -9.93 4.20 -32.63
N ILE A 365 -10.37 3.05 -33.14
CA ILE A 365 -11.56 2.33 -32.65
C ILE A 365 -11.31 1.80 -31.23
N PHE A 366 -10.15 1.20 -30.95
CA PHE A 366 -9.81 0.76 -29.59
C PHE A 366 -9.72 1.93 -28.62
N ALA A 367 -9.07 3.04 -29.00
CA ALA A 367 -9.03 4.24 -28.18
C ALA A 367 -10.43 4.82 -27.90
N LYS A 368 -11.35 4.77 -28.87
CA LYS A 368 -12.74 5.18 -28.68
C LYS A 368 -13.50 4.20 -27.76
N ARG A 369 -13.29 2.89 -27.92
CA ARG A 369 -13.85 1.84 -27.05
C ARG A 369 -13.39 2.04 -25.61
N ASP A 370 -12.12 2.26 -25.39
CA ASP A 370 -11.55 2.43 -24.05
C ASP A 370 -12.06 3.72 -23.39
N LYS A 371 -12.17 4.82 -24.15
CA LYS A 371 -12.83 6.06 -23.68
C LYS A 371 -14.29 5.83 -23.29
N LEU A 372 -15.06 5.10 -24.11
CA LEU A 372 -16.46 4.77 -23.82
C LEU A 372 -16.59 3.83 -22.61
N THR A 373 -15.65 2.89 -22.44
CA THR A 373 -15.62 1.95 -21.32
C THR A 373 -15.27 2.69 -20.02
N ALA A 374 -14.29 3.58 -20.05
CA ALA A 374 -13.96 4.48 -18.94
C ALA A 374 -15.15 5.37 -18.57
N ARG A 375 -15.82 5.98 -19.56
CA ARG A 375 -17.03 6.80 -19.33
C ARG A 375 -18.19 5.98 -18.75
N LYS A 376 -18.39 4.73 -19.21
CA LYS A 376 -19.37 3.80 -18.63
C LYS A 376 -19.02 3.50 -17.17
N SER A 377 -17.75 3.28 -16.85
CA SER A 377 -17.27 3.03 -15.49
C SER A 377 -17.44 4.24 -14.57
N THR A 378 -17.16 5.45 -15.05
CA THR A 378 -17.36 6.67 -14.24
C THR A 378 -18.84 6.92 -13.98
N LEU A 379 -19.70 6.83 -15.01
CA LEU A 379 -21.16 6.93 -14.84
C LEU A 379 -21.69 5.88 -13.85
N HIS A 380 -21.11 4.68 -13.89
CA HIS A 380 -21.46 3.60 -12.99
C HIS A 380 -21.09 3.91 -11.54
N SER A 381 -19.88 4.42 -11.31
CA SER A 381 -19.45 4.86 -9.97
C SER A 381 -20.34 5.99 -9.45
N ASP A 382 -20.72 6.94 -10.30
CA ASP A 382 -21.62 8.03 -9.93
C ASP A 382 -23.04 7.55 -9.63
N TYR A 383 -23.53 6.56 -10.38
CA TYR A 383 -24.82 5.92 -10.11
C TYR A 383 -24.79 5.12 -8.81
N GLU A 384 -23.75 4.33 -8.53
CA GLU A 384 -23.62 3.61 -7.26
C GLU A 384 -23.52 4.58 -6.08
N LYS A 385 -22.72 5.64 -6.19
CA LYS A 385 -22.65 6.71 -5.17
C LYS A 385 -24.00 7.40 -4.95
N SER A 386 -24.80 7.56 -6.01
CA SER A 386 -26.15 8.13 -5.92
C SER A 386 -27.14 7.14 -5.29
N ALA A 387 -27.04 5.85 -5.63
CA ALA A 387 -27.87 4.79 -5.08
C ALA A 387 -27.60 4.58 -3.58
N THR A 388 -26.32 4.51 -3.17
CA THR A 388 -25.94 4.42 -1.75
C THR A 388 -26.35 5.65 -0.96
N ARG A 389 -26.19 6.86 -1.51
CA ARG A 389 -26.74 8.09 -0.90
C ARG A 389 -28.25 8.06 -0.72
N THR A 390 -28.97 7.35 -1.58
CA THR A 390 -30.43 7.24 -1.50
C THR A 390 -30.86 6.17 -0.47
N GLU A 391 -30.04 5.12 -0.27
CA GLU A 391 -30.27 4.10 0.76
C GLU A 391 -29.86 4.58 2.17
N ASP A 392 -28.77 5.36 2.30
CA ASP A 392 -28.31 5.93 3.57
C ASP A 392 -29.25 7.01 4.10
N ASN A 393 -29.98 7.70 3.21
CA ASN A 393 -31.00 8.65 3.60
C ASN A 393 -32.33 7.92 3.91
N LYS A 394 -32.44 7.38 5.12
CA LYS A 394 -33.70 6.83 5.70
C LYS A 394 -34.85 7.84 5.78
N ALA A 395 -34.68 9.08 5.32
CA ALA A 395 -35.78 9.97 5.03
C ALA A 395 -36.50 9.42 3.79
N LYS A 396 -37.61 8.71 4.02
CA LYS A 396 -38.53 8.24 2.98
C LYS A 396 -38.89 9.43 2.10
N VAL A 397 -38.21 9.58 0.95
CA VAL A 397 -38.50 10.62 -0.02
C VAL A 397 -39.84 10.23 -0.64
N LEU A 398 -40.94 10.77 -0.10
CA LEU A 398 -42.28 10.56 -0.61
C LEU A 398 -42.32 11.05 -2.05
N LYS A 399 -42.51 10.13 -3.00
CA LYS A 399 -42.63 10.47 -4.43
C LYS A 399 -44.09 10.65 -4.81
N GLY A 400 -44.34 11.68 -5.62
CA GLY A 400 -45.55 11.87 -6.43
C GLY A 400 -46.85 11.91 -5.63
N GLU A 401 -47.52 10.77 -5.54
CA GLU A 401 -48.89 10.63 -5.04
C GLU A 401 -49.00 10.82 -3.52
N ASP A 402 -48.00 10.35 -2.76
CA ASP A 402 -47.95 10.56 -1.31
C ASP A 402 -47.67 12.05 -0.97
N TRP A 403 -46.99 12.78 -1.86
CA TRP A 403 -46.71 14.21 -1.69
C TRP A 403 -47.95 15.07 -1.93
N THR A 404 -48.72 14.77 -2.98
CA THR A 404 -50.00 15.44 -3.24
C THR A 404 -51.01 15.17 -2.15
N GLN A 405 -51.08 13.93 -1.62
CA GLN A 405 -51.94 13.63 -0.46
C GLN A 405 -51.51 14.44 0.77
N LYS A 406 -50.22 14.48 1.11
CA LYS A 406 -49.75 15.31 2.22
C LYS A 406 -50.04 16.80 2.01
N PHE A 407 -49.79 17.32 0.81
CA PHE A 407 -50.09 18.72 0.49
C PHE A 407 -51.57 19.04 0.69
N ASN A 408 -52.46 18.16 0.21
CA ASN A 408 -53.91 18.32 0.41
C ASN A 408 -54.31 18.24 1.89
N THR A 409 -53.71 17.35 2.69
CA THR A 409 -53.97 17.31 4.14
C THR A 409 -53.46 18.55 4.87
N VAL A 410 -52.33 19.13 4.46
CA VAL A 410 -51.81 20.37 5.03
C VAL A 410 -52.72 21.54 4.66
N LYS A 411 -53.20 21.60 3.42
CA LYS A 411 -54.16 22.62 2.97
C LYS A 411 -55.48 22.54 3.75
N ALA A 412 -56.03 21.35 3.93
CA ALA A 412 -57.23 21.14 4.73
C ALA A 412 -57.02 21.56 6.20
N LYS A 413 -55.87 21.24 6.79
CA LYS A 413 -55.51 21.67 8.16
C LYS A 413 -55.33 23.19 8.26
N LEU A 414 -54.81 23.84 7.22
CA LEU A 414 -54.67 25.30 7.18
C LEU A 414 -56.03 26.00 7.11
N GLU A 415 -56.97 25.46 6.32
CA GLU A 415 -58.35 25.95 6.28
C GLU A 415 -59.05 25.75 7.63
N GLN A 416 -58.89 24.59 8.25
CA GLN A 416 -59.42 24.31 9.59
C GLN A 416 -58.84 25.26 10.65
N TYR A 417 -57.54 25.53 10.60
CA TYR A 417 -56.89 26.50 11.48
C TYR A 417 -57.47 27.90 11.31
N LYS A 418 -57.65 28.37 10.06
CA LYS A 418 -58.24 29.69 9.79
C LYS A 418 -59.67 29.80 10.32
N ARG A 419 -60.47 28.74 10.17
CA ARG A 419 -61.85 28.70 10.69
C ARG A 419 -61.87 28.78 12.22
N LEU A 420 -61.10 27.92 12.89
CA LEU A 420 -60.98 27.92 14.36
C LEU A 420 -60.43 29.25 14.89
N LYS A 421 -59.52 29.89 14.16
CA LYS A 421 -59.00 31.20 14.51
C LYS A 421 -60.09 32.28 14.40
N GLY A 422 -60.93 32.23 13.37
CA GLY A 422 -62.11 33.10 13.24
C GLY A 422 -63.12 32.90 14.37
N GLU A 423 -63.48 31.64 14.66
CA GLU A 423 -64.38 31.30 15.79
C GLU A 423 -63.82 31.81 17.14
N LEU A 424 -62.50 31.70 17.35
CA LEU A 424 -61.84 32.22 18.55
C LEU A 424 -61.88 33.75 18.62
N ASP A 425 -61.71 34.43 17.48
CA ASP A 425 -61.75 35.89 17.42
C ASP A 425 -63.18 36.42 17.64
N GLU A 426 -64.20 35.72 17.15
CA GLU A 426 -65.62 35.99 17.45
C GLU A 426 -65.93 35.80 18.94
N MET A 427 -65.51 34.68 19.54
CA MET A 427 -65.69 34.47 20.99
C MET A 427 -64.98 35.53 21.84
N ASN A 428 -63.80 36.00 21.42
CA ASN A 428 -63.10 37.08 22.11
C ASN A 428 -63.85 38.42 21.98
N LEU A 429 -64.45 38.70 20.83
CA LEU A 429 -65.29 39.88 20.64
C LEU A 429 -66.55 39.81 21.50
N GLU A 430 -67.23 38.66 21.52
CA GLU A 430 -68.39 38.44 22.38
C GLU A 430 -68.01 38.57 23.87
N ALA A 431 -66.88 38.01 24.30
CA ALA A 431 -66.38 38.17 25.65
C ALA A 431 -66.10 39.65 25.99
N ALA A 432 -65.56 40.43 25.06
CA ALA A 432 -65.33 41.86 25.25
C ALA A 432 -66.64 42.66 25.32
N VAL A 433 -67.65 42.30 24.51
CA VAL A 433 -68.99 42.89 24.58
C VAL A 433 -69.64 42.55 25.92
N LEU A 434 -69.56 41.28 26.35
CA LEU A 434 -70.10 40.82 27.62
C LEU A 434 -69.46 41.55 28.81
N ALA A 435 -68.13 41.68 28.83
CA ALA A 435 -67.43 42.43 29.86
C ALA A 435 -67.86 43.91 29.89
N ARG A 436 -68.13 44.52 28.73
CA ARG A 436 -68.66 45.89 28.67
C ARG A 436 -70.10 45.97 29.17
N THR A 437 -70.94 44.99 28.83
CA THR A 437 -72.32 44.94 29.33
C THR A 437 -72.37 44.70 30.84
N GLU A 438 -71.47 43.85 31.36
CA GLU A 438 -71.31 43.62 32.80
C GLU A 438 -70.94 44.91 33.52
N ALA A 439 -69.92 45.64 33.04
CA ALA A 439 -69.53 46.93 33.62
C ALA A 439 -70.67 47.97 33.59
N LEU A 440 -71.47 48.01 32.50
CA LEU A 440 -72.64 48.91 32.42
C LEU A 440 -73.74 48.51 33.42
N LEU A 441 -73.96 47.21 33.60
CA LEU A 441 -74.95 46.70 34.56
C LEU A 441 -74.49 46.93 36.01
N GLU A 442 -73.21 46.77 36.32
CA GLU A 442 -72.63 47.11 37.63
C GLU A 442 -72.79 48.61 37.92
N GLU A 443 -72.53 49.48 36.93
CA GLU A 443 -72.73 50.92 37.09
C GLU A 443 -74.21 51.26 37.32
N GLN A 444 -75.13 50.60 36.60
CA GLN A 444 -76.57 50.76 36.82
C GLN A 444 -77.02 50.22 38.18
N GLN A 445 -76.51 49.07 38.61
CA GLN A 445 -76.79 48.48 39.91
C GLN A 445 -76.32 49.40 41.03
N GLN A 446 -75.11 49.96 40.93
CA GLN A 446 -74.61 50.92 41.91
C GLN A 446 -75.46 52.19 41.97
N ARG A 447 -75.95 52.69 40.83
CA ARG A 447 -76.88 53.83 40.81
C ARG A 447 -78.20 53.51 41.50
N VAL A 448 -78.83 52.39 41.14
CA VAL A 448 -80.10 51.97 41.74
C VAL A 448 -79.94 51.68 43.23
N MET A 449 -78.85 51.03 43.64
CA MET A 449 -78.54 50.81 45.06
C MET A 449 -78.30 52.13 45.79
N GLY A 450 -77.65 53.10 45.16
CA GLY A 450 -77.48 54.46 45.69
C GLY A 450 -78.82 55.17 45.90
N ASP A 451 -79.70 55.11 44.90
CA ASP A 451 -81.05 55.70 44.97
C ASP A 451 -81.91 55.02 46.06
N VAL A 452 -81.83 53.69 46.17
CA VAL A 452 -82.50 52.92 47.24
C VAL A 452 -81.94 53.27 48.61
N ALA A 453 -80.62 53.44 48.75
CA ALA A 453 -79.99 53.85 50.01
C ALA A 453 -80.37 55.28 50.42
N GLU A 454 -80.54 56.20 49.48
CA GLU A 454 -81.06 57.55 49.77
C GLU A 454 -82.53 57.52 50.19
N GLU A 455 -83.35 56.68 49.56
CA GLU A 455 -84.77 56.56 49.89
C GLU A 455 -84.98 55.83 51.24
N GLU A 456 -84.16 54.82 51.55
CA GLU A 456 -84.09 54.18 52.88
C GLU A 456 -83.71 55.19 53.98
N LYS A 457 -82.80 56.12 53.67
CA LYS A 457 -82.37 57.18 54.59
C LYS A 457 -83.46 58.24 54.80
N ARG A 458 -84.27 58.52 53.77
CA ARG A 458 -85.47 59.38 53.88
C ARG A 458 -86.60 58.70 54.66
N ALA A 459 -86.77 57.39 54.52
CA ALA A 459 -87.78 56.60 55.20
C ALA A 459 -87.40 56.19 56.64
N GLY A 460 -86.15 56.46 57.07
CA GLY A 460 -85.68 56.21 58.43
C GLY A 460 -85.32 54.75 58.73
N VAL A 461 -85.17 53.91 57.70
CA VAL A 461 -84.84 52.48 57.82
C VAL A 461 -83.62 52.20 56.94
N ALA A 462 -82.42 52.50 57.43
CA ALA A 462 -81.18 52.23 56.71
C ALA A 462 -80.73 50.77 56.91
N GLY A 463 -80.45 50.05 55.82
CA GLY A 463 -79.80 48.72 55.86
C GLY A 463 -80.72 47.52 55.62
N PHE A 464 -81.94 47.72 55.11
CA PHE A 464 -82.88 46.62 54.84
C PHE A 464 -82.60 45.95 53.48
N ALA A 465 -82.19 46.71 52.46
CA ALA A 465 -81.83 46.20 51.14
C ALA A 465 -80.60 45.25 51.15
N GLU A 466 -79.52 45.60 51.86
CA GLU A 466 -78.32 44.74 51.99
C GLU A 466 -78.62 43.42 52.72
N ALA A 467 -79.51 43.45 53.72
CA ALA A 467 -79.91 42.26 54.47
C ALA A 467 -80.83 41.32 53.65
N GLN A 468 -81.64 41.87 52.73
CA GLN A 468 -82.51 41.09 51.87
C GLN A 468 -81.76 40.49 50.66
N GLU A 469 -80.81 41.21 50.09
CA GLU A 469 -79.95 40.72 49.00
C GLU A 469 -79.08 39.54 49.46
N THR A 470 -78.51 39.63 50.66
CA THR A 470 -77.75 38.52 51.26
C THR A 470 -78.63 37.29 51.55
N LEU A 471 -79.91 37.47 51.92
CA LEU A 471 -80.84 36.35 52.13
C LEU A 471 -81.32 35.70 50.82
N GLU A 472 -81.56 36.48 49.76
CA GLU A 472 -81.95 35.95 48.44
C GLU A 472 -80.79 35.23 47.74
N GLN A 473 -79.56 35.74 47.84
CA GLN A 473 -78.37 35.06 47.33
C GLN A 473 -78.17 33.70 48.00
N VAL A 474 -78.38 33.61 49.32
CA VAL A 474 -78.27 32.35 50.08
C VAL A 474 -79.41 31.38 49.73
N SER A 475 -80.62 31.87 49.42
CA SER A 475 -81.77 31.03 49.05
C SER A 475 -81.66 30.49 47.61
N ARG A 476 -81.25 31.31 46.64
CA ARG A 476 -81.00 30.87 45.25
C ARG A 476 -79.82 29.92 45.14
N ALA A 477 -78.76 30.16 45.92
CA ALA A 477 -77.60 29.28 45.98
C ALA A 477 -77.91 27.91 46.62
N LYS A 478 -79.01 27.74 47.37
CA LYS A 478 -79.33 26.45 48.02
C LYS A 478 -80.25 25.56 47.18
N GLY A 479 -81.21 26.13 46.45
CA GLY A 479 -82.22 25.38 45.70
C GLY A 479 -81.76 24.75 44.37
N THR A 480 -80.92 25.45 43.60
CA THR A 480 -80.35 24.92 42.34
C THR A 480 -79.19 23.96 42.60
N ILE A 481 -78.43 24.24 43.66
CA ILE A 481 -77.28 23.46 44.06
C ILE A 481 -77.64 22.04 44.51
N ASP A 482 -78.73 21.82 45.26
CA ASP A 482 -79.03 20.48 45.79
C ASP A 482 -79.60 19.50 44.74
N ALA A 483 -80.34 19.99 43.73
CA ALA A 483 -80.92 19.15 42.68
C ALA A 483 -79.92 18.83 41.54
N GLU A 484 -79.12 19.81 41.11
CA GLU A 484 -78.09 19.59 40.09
C GLU A 484 -76.89 18.85 40.66
N LYS A 485 -76.50 19.08 41.94
CA LYS A 485 -75.45 18.27 42.57
C LYS A 485 -75.86 16.81 42.75
N GLY A 486 -77.12 16.48 43.05
CA GLY A 486 -77.53 15.08 43.24
C GLY A 486 -77.37 14.20 41.98
N SER A 487 -77.91 14.65 40.84
CA SER A 487 -77.84 13.91 39.57
C SER A 487 -76.43 13.95 38.95
N THR A 488 -75.78 15.12 38.97
CA THR A 488 -74.42 15.23 38.45
C THR A 488 -73.40 14.54 39.34
N LEU A 489 -73.53 14.51 40.68
CA LEU A 489 -72.57 13.75 41.53
C LEU A 489 -72.62 12.26 41.26
N GLU A 490 -73.78 11.69 40.92
CA GLU A 490 -73.89 10.24 40.72
C GLU A 490 -73.31 9.81 39.37
N GLU A 491 -73.57 10.58 38.31
CA GLU A 491 -72.97 10.38 36.99
C GLU A 491 -71.48 10.76 36.97
N ILE A 492 -71.10 11.87 37.62
CA ILE A 492 -69.69 12.26 37.81
C ILE A 492 -69.00 11.24 38.69
N SER A 493 -69.60 10.67 39.73
CA SER A 493 -68.95 9.64 40.56
C SER A 493 -68.73 8.34 39.79
N LYS A 494 -69.65 7.94 38.90
CA LYS A 494 -69.43 6.81 37.99
C LYS A 494 -68.33 7.11 36.96
N PHE A 495 -68.39 8.26 36.29
CA PHE A 495 -67.34 8.67 35.35
C PHE A 495 -65.98 8.84 36.05
N VAL A 496 -65.93 9.41 37.25
CA VAL A 496 -64.71 9.57 38.05
C VAL A 496 -64.21 8.21 38.53
N SER A 497 -65.08 7.25 38.84
CA SER A 497 -64.69 5.87 39.15
C SER A 497 -64.09 5.17 37.94
N GLU A 498 -64.73 5.24 36.76
CA GLU A 498 -64.24 4.66 35.50
C GLU A 498 -62.95 5.34 35.00
N ILE A 499 -62.87 6.67 35.14
CA ILE A 499 -61.66 7.44 34.85
C ILE A 499 -60.57 7.06 35.86
N ASN A 500 -60.88 6.91 37.15
CA ASN A 500 -59.89 6.51 38.15
C ASN A 500 -59.37 5.09 37.92
N THR A 501 -60.22 4.12 37.53
CA THR A 501 -59.76 2.77 37.18
C THR A 501 -58.94 2.78 35.90
N ALA A 502 -59.37 3.49 34.84
CA ALA A 502 -58.59 3.65 33.62
C ALA A 502 -57.25 4.38 33.85
N ILE A 503 -57.23 5.40 34.71
CA ILE A 503 -56.01 6.10 35.14
C ILE A 503 -55.12 5.14 35.93
N LYS A 504 -55.65 4.32 36.83
CA LYS A 504 -54.86 3.37 37.63
C LYS A 504 -54.22 2.29 36.76
N GLU A 505 -54.95 1.76 35.77
CA GLU A 505 -54.42 0.81 34.79
C GLU A 505 -53.37 1.44 33.88
N ARG A 506 -53.64 2.64 33.32
CA ARG A 506 -52.65 3.36 32.51
C ARG A 506 -51.43 3.74 33.33
N LYS A 507 -51.58 4.20 34.57
CA LYS A 507 -50.48 4.50 35.50
C LYS A 507 -49.67 3.25 35.83
N GLY A 508 -50.32 2.09 35.97
CA GLY A 508 -49.67 0.79 36.14
C GLY A 508 -48.83 0.37 34.93
N LYS A 509 -49.32 0.58 33.70
CA LYS A 509 -48.58 0.31 32.46
C LYS A 509 -47.48 1.34 32.17
N LEU A 510 -47.70 2.61 32.54
CA LEU A 510 -46.77 3.71 32.28
C LEU A 510 -45.63 3.78 33.31
N ALA A 511 -45.87 3.39 34.56
CA ALA A 511 -44.84 3.40 35.62
C ALA A 511 -43.55 2.62 35.26
N PRO A 512 -43.58 1.37 34.76
CA PRO A 512 -42.37 0.66 34.35
C PRO A 512 -41.70 1.31 33.12
N GLN A 513 -42.48 1.84 32.17
CA GLN A 513 -41.93 2.55 31.01
C GLN A 513 -41.26 3.87 31.40
N ILE A 514 -41.84 4.63 32.33
CA ILE A 514 -41.24 5.85 32.88
C ILE A 514 -39.97 5.51 33.66
N LYS A 515 -39.94 4.41 34.41
CA LYS A 515 -38.74 3.95 35.12
C LYS A 515 -37.62 3.59 34.13
N ALA A 516 -37.91 2.80 33.10
CA ALA A 516 -36.97 2.46 32.04
C ALA A 516 -36.47 3.72 31.28
N LEU A 517 -37.37 4.68 31.02
CA LEU A 517 -37.00 5.95 30.38
C LEU A 517 -36.09 6.79 31.27
N ARG A 518 -36.33 6.84 32.59
CA ARG A 518 -35.45 7.53 33.55
C ARG A 518 -34.07 6.88 33.60
N GLU A 519 -33.99 5.56 33.67
CA GLU A 519 -32.72 4.83 33.64
C GLU A 519 -31.97 5.05 32.33
N MET A 520 -32.66 5.05 31.18
CA MET A 520 -32.03 5.35 29.88
C MET A 520 -31.57 6.80 29.77
N ARG A 521 -32.33 7.76 30.30
CA ARG A 521 -31.91 9.18 30.36
C ARG A 521 -30.69 9.36 31.25
N GLN A 522 -30.63 8.67 32.39
CA GLN A 522 -29.47 8.70 33.28
C GLN A 522 -28.23 8.10 32.60
N LYS A 523 -28.37 6.93 31.94
CA LYS A 523 -27.28 6.33 31.15
C LYS A 523 -26.82 7.24 30.01
N PHE A 524 -27.75 7.91 29.33
CA PHE A 524 -27.43 8.87 28.28
C PHE A 524 -26.66 10.07 28.84
N GLN A 525 -27.12 10.67 29.95
CA GLN A 525 -26.43 11.78 30.61
C GLN A 525 -25.03 11.39 31.09
N GLU A 526 -24.87 10.19 31.67
CA GLU A 526 -23.55 9.67 32.07
C GLU A 526 -22.62 9.46 30.87
N LEU A 527 -23.15 8.96 29.75
CA LEU A 527 -22.38 8.75 28.51
C LEU A 527 -21.99 10.09 27.88
N GLU A 528 -22.90 11.05 27.85
CA GLU A 528 -22.69 12.40 27.32
C GLU A 528 -21.65 13.15 28.16
N ALA A 529 -21.72 13.05 29.49
CA ALA A 529 -20.71 13.61 30.39
C ALA A 529 -19.32 13.00 30.14
N LYS A 530 -19.23 11.66 30.00
CA LYS A 530 -17.97 10.97 29.68
C LYS A 530 -17.43 11.35 28.30
N HIS A 531 -18.30 11.52 27.31
CA HIS A 531 -17.91 11.95 25.98
C HIS A 531 -17.37 13.37 26.01
N GLU A 532 -18.05 14.29 26.70
CA GLU A 532 -17.64 15.69 26.82
C GLU A 532 -16.31 15.84 27.57
N GLU A 533 -16.09 15.05 28.63
CA GLU A 533 -14.82 14.98 29.34
C GLU A 533 -13.68 14.48 28.42
N LYS A 534 -13.89 13.38 27.70
CA LYS A 534 -12.89 12.84 26.77
C LYS A 534 -12.62 13.76 25.59
N LYS A 535 -13.66 14.43 25.07
CA LYS A 535 -13.54 15.42 24.00
C LYS A 535 -12.71 16.61 24.47
N LYS A 536 -12.98 17.16 25.66
CA LYS A 536 -12.17 18.24 26.26
C LYS A 536 -10.71 17.82 26.45
N ALA A 537 -10.46 16.60 26.92
CA ALA A 537 -9.11 16.07 27.08
C ALA A 537 -8.38 15.92 25.72
N HIS A 538 -9.08 15.42 24.70
CA HIS A 538 -8.55 15.31 23.35
C HIS A 538 -8.25 16.69 22.74
N ASP A 539 -9.18 17.64 22.84
CA ASP A 539 -9.02 18.99 22.30
C ASP A 539 -7.88 19.75 22.99
N ALA A 540 -7.71 19.57 24.31
CA ALA A 540 -6.58 20.11 25.06
C ALA A 540 -5.24 19.49 24.62
N ALA A 541 -5.18 18.16 24.43
CA ALA A 541 -3.99 17.48 23.93
C ALA A 541 -3.65 17.91 22.49
N ALA A 542 -4.63 17.98 21.61
CA ALA A 542 -4.49 18.41 20.23
C ALA A 542 -3.98 19.85 20.13
N ALA A 543 -4.51 20.77 20.94
CA ALA A 543 -4.01 22.15 21.02
C ALA A 543 -2.54 22.21 21.50
N GLY A 544 -2.19 21.37 22.49
CA GLY A 544 -0.82 21.24 22.97
C GLY A 544 0.16 20.75 21.89
N TYR A 545 -0.24 19.75 21.09
CA TYR A 545 0.56 19.27 19.97
C TYR A 545 0.66 20.29 18.83
N HIS A 546 -0.44 20.99 18.51
CA HIS A 546 -0.42 22.04 17.49
C HIS A 546 0.55 23.17 17.87
N SER A 547 0.53 23.62 19.13
CA SER A 547 1.46 24.65 19.61
C SER A 547 2.92 24.18 19.56
N LYS A 548 3.21 22.93 19.92
CA LYS A 548 4.57 22.36 19.78
C LYS A 548 5.01 22.29 18.32
N ARG A 549 4.12 21.88 17.42
CA ARG A 549 4.40 21.83 15.98
C ARG A 549 4.73 23.21 15.43
N GLU A 550 3.94 24.22 15.78
CA GLU A 550 4.14 25.59 15.31
C GLU A 550 5.46 26.20 15.82
N LYS A 551 5.84 25.92 17.07
CA LYS A 551 7.15 26.31 17.61
C LYS A 551 8.30 25.67 16.83
N LEU A 552 8.25 24.36 16.61
CA LEU A 552 9.28 23.64 15.85
C LEU A 552 9.35 24.09 14.38
N GLU A 553 8.21 24.35 13.74
CA GLU A 553 8.18 24.90 12.38
C GLU A 553 8.80 26.31 12.32
N GLY A 554 8.56 27.14 13.35
CA GLY A 554 9.21 28.43 13.52
C GLY A 554 10.73 28.32 13.66
N GLU A 555 11.21 27.42 14.52
CA GLU A 555 12.64 27.15 14.72
C GLU A 555 13.31 26.66 13.43
N VAL A 556 12.68 25.71 12.72
CA VAL A 556 13.17 25.23 11.43
C VAL A 556 13.23 26.36 10.39
N ARG A 557 12.23 27.24 10.35
CA ARG A 557 12.24 28.39 9.43
C ARG A 557 13.35 29.38 9.77
N ALA A 558 13.56 29.66 11.05
CA ALA A 558 14.64 30.53 11.51
C ALA A 558 16.02 29.96 11.15
N LEU A 559 16.25 28.67 11.42
CA LEU A 559 17.49 27.98 11.06
C LEU A 559 17.73 27.96 9.55
N LYS A 560 16.70 27.70 8.73
CA LYS A 560 16.82 27.78 7.27
C LYS A 560 17.18 29.18 6.78
N SER A 561 16.58 30.22 7.36
CA SER A 561 16.92 31.61 7.03
C SER A 561 18.36 31.95 7.43
N GLN A 562 18.83 31.44 8.56
CA GLN A 562 20.21 31.63 9.00
C GLN A 562 21.19 30.93 8.06
N VAL A 563 20.94 29.66 7.71
CA VAL A 563 21.76 28.91 6.75
C VAL A 563 21.84 29.63 5.40
N GLY A 564 20.71 30.06 4.84
CA GLY A 564 20.71 30.81 3.58
C GLY A 564 21.47 32.14 3.66
N GLY A 565 21.38 32.84 4.80
CA GLY A 565 22.16 34.05 5.06
C GLY A 565 23.66 33.78 5.16
N ASP A 566 24.06 32.70 5.82
CA ASP A 566 25.46 32.32 6.00
C ASP A 566 26.08 31.74 4.71
N GLU A 567 25.32 30.99 3.91
CA GLU A 567 25.69 30.59 2.54
C GLU A 567 25.89 31.82 1.64
N GLY A 568 25.00 32.80 1.73
CA GLY A 568 25.13 34.07 1.00
C GLY A 568 26.43 34.82 1.38
N LYS A 569 26.72 34.92 2.68
CA LYS A 569 27.99 35.49 3.17
C LYS A 569 29.19 34.69 2.69
N PHE A 570 29.13 33.36 2.74
CA PHE A 570 30.21 32.48 2.29
C PHE A 570 30.52 32.70 0.81
N HIS A 571 29.51 32.72 -0.05
CA HIS A 571 29.69 32.99 -1.48
C HIS A 571 30.21 34.41 -1.74
N TYR A 572 29.68 35.42 -1.05
CA TYR A 572 30.15 36.79 -1.16
C TYR A 572 31.63 36.92 -0.78
N LEU A 573 32.03 36.35 0.36
CA LEU A 573 33.42 36.33 0.81
C LEU A 573 34.32 35.53 -0.14
N GLY A 574 33.84 34.44 -0.72
CA GLY A 574 34.56 33.66 -1.73
C GLY A 574 34.84 34.48 -2.99
N VAL A 575 33.84 35.20 -3.51
CA VAL A 575 34.02 36.12 -4.65
C VAL A 575 34.99 37.24 -4.30
N MET A 576 34.83 37.89 -3.14
CA MET A 576 35.77 38.91 -2.67
C MET A 576 37.19 38.38 -2.54
N GLY A 577 37.36 37.17 -2.00
CA GLY A 577 38.64 36.47 -1.87
C GLY A 577 39.30 36.25 -3.24
N SER A 578 38.54 35.72 -4.21
CA SER A 578 39.05 35.54 -5.57
C SER A 578 39.43 36.86 -6.25
N LEU A 579 38.66 37.94 -6.02
CA LEU A 579 38.99 39.27 -6.53
C LEU A 579 40.28 39.79 -5.88
N THR A 580 40.45 39.62 -4.58
CA THR A 580 41.70 39.98 -3.90
C THR A 580 42.88 39.16 -4.40
N ASP A 581 42.71 37.87 -4.66
CA ASP A 581 43.76 37.02 -5.24
C ASP A 581 44.14 37.48 -6.65
N THR A 582 43.16 37.92 -7.46
CA THR A 582 43.46 38.49 -8.79
C THR A 582 44.22 39.81 -8.68
N HIS A 583 43.90 40.65 -7.68
CA HIS A 583 44.64 41.88 -7.41
C HIS A 583 46.07 41.58 -6.95
N ILE A 584 46.26 40.62 -6.05
CA ILE A 584 47.58 40.16 -5.60
C ILE A 584 48.38 39.62 -6.79
N LYS A 585 47.80 38.76 -7.64
CA LYS A 585 48.47 38.25 -8.85
C LYS A 585 48.87 39.38 -9.80
N ARG A 586 47.98 40.36 -10.04
CA ARG A 586 48.29 41.53 -10.89
C ARG A 586 49.45 42.36 -10.32
N ILE A 587 49.54 42.46 -9.00
CA ILE A 587 50.62 43.14 -8.27
C ILE A 587 51.92 42.33 -8.32
N THR A 588 51.87 41.00 -8.24
CA THR A 588 53.08 40.15 -8.11
C THR A 588 53.68 39.76 -9.47
N SER A 589 52.88 39.58 -10.52
CA SER A 589 53.33 39.05 -11.82
C SER A 589 52.99 39.91 -13.05
N GLY A 590 52.44 41.12 -12.88
CA GLY A 590 52.08 42.00 -14.00
C GLY A 590 53.21 42.94 -14.45
N GLN A 591 53.26 43.30 -15.74
CA GLN A 591 54.27 44.21 -16.34
C GLN A 591 54.34 45.61 -15.69
N ASN A 592 53.30 46.03 -14.97
CA ASN A 592 53.23 47.31 -14.22
C ASN A 592 53.24 47.11 -12.68
N SER A 593 53.84 46.02 -12.19
CA SER A 593 53.89 45.63 -10.77
C SER A 593 54.36 46.77 -9.84
N THR A 594 55.44 47.46 -10.19
CA THR A 594 56.05 48.53 -9.36
C THR A 594 55.15 49.76 -9.24
N ALA A 595 54.55 50.21 -10.36
CA ALA A 595 53.63 51.34 -10.38
C ALA A 595 52.31 51.04 -9.65
N LEU A 596 51.78 49.82 -9.80
CA LEU A 596 50.58 49.41 -9.06
C LEU A 596 50.86 49.30 -7.55
N LYS A 597 52.00 48.77 -7.13
CA LYS A 597 52.38 48.70 -5.70
C LYS A 597 52.43 50.10 -5.08
N ALA A 598 53.08 51.06 -5.74
CA ALA A 598 53.13 52.44 -5.26
C ALA A 598 51.74 53.09 -5.16
N ALA A 599 50.85 52.85 -6.13
CA ALA A 599 49.48 53.37 -6.09
C ALA A 599 48.63 52.78 -4.94
N TYR A 600 48.78 51.48 -4.64
CA TYR A 600 48.07 50.85 -3.53
C TYR A 600 48.61 51.29 -2.16
N VAL A 601 49.92 51.48 -2.01
CA VAL A 601 50.52 52.03 -0.77
C VAL A 601 50.01 53.45 -0.51
N LYS A 602 50.05 54.32 -1.52
CA LYS A 602 49.51 55.68 -1.41
C LYS A 602 48.02 55.67 -1.04
N ARG A 603 47.23 54.78 -1.66
CA ARG A 603 45.80 54.64 -1.34
C ARG A 603 45.57 54.14 0.09
N ALA A 604 46.44 53.26 0.60
CA ALA A 604 46.37 52.79 1.98
C ALA A 604 46.64 53.93 2.97
N GLU A 605 47.68 54.72 2.74
CA GLU A 605 48.01 55.93 3.52
C GLU A 605 46.85 56.93 3.53
N GLU A 606 46.29 57.26 2.36
CA GLU A 606 45.11 58.14 2.25
C GLU A 606 43.89 57.62 3.02
N THR A 607 43.67 56.29 3.06
CA THR A 607 42.57 55.69 3.83
C THR A 607 42.82 55.69 5.32
N GLU A 608 44.08 55.56 5.75
CA GLU A 608 44.46 55.62 7.16
C GLU A 608 44.30 57.04 7.71
N GLU A 609 44.71 58.04 6.94
CA GLU A 609 44.48 59.45 7.25
C GLU A 609 42.98 59.77 7.39
N LYS A 610 42.15 59.31 6.44
CA LYS A 610 40.69 59.47 6.51
C LYS A 610 40.11 58.77 7.73
N THR A 611 40.61 57.58 8.08
CA THR A 611 40.16 56.83 9.26
C THR A 611 40.49 57.59 10.55
N ASN A 612 41.69 58.16 10.64
CA ASN A 612 42.10 58.99 11.77
C ASN A 612 41.26 60.27 11.87
N HIS A 613 40.97 60.92 10.75
CA HIS A 613 40.06 62.07 10.71
C HIS A 613 38.63 61.69 11.14
N LEU A 614 38.11 60.54 10.69
CA LEU A 614 36.78 60.08 11.09
C LEU A 614 36.70 59.72 12.57
N LYS A 615 37.76 59.11 13.14
CA LYS A 615 37.86 58.86 14.59
C LYS A 615 37.89 60.16 15.38
N ALA A 616 38.64 61.17 14.92
CA ALA A 616 38.67 62.49 15.55
C ALA A 616 37.28 63.17 15.50
N ARG A 617 36.60 63.08 14.36
CA ARG A 617 35.23 63.60 14.19
C ARG A 617 34.22 62.83 15.06
N GLN A 618 34.33 61.51 15.15
CA GLN A 618 33.49 60.69 16.01
C GLN A 618 33.68 61.06 17.48
N LYS A 619 34.93 61.30 17.91
CA LYS A 619 35.21 61.78 19.26
C LYS A 619 34.59 63.16 19.51
N ALA A 620 34.76 64.10 18.58
CA ALA A 620 34.14 65.43 18.67
C ALA A 620 32.60 65.38 18.72
N VAL A 621 31.97 64.49 17.93
CA VAL A 621 30.52 64.29 17.96
C VAL A 621 30.09 63.65 19.28
N LYS A 622 30.83 62.66 19.79
CA LYS A 622 30.52 62.00 21.06
C LYS A 622 30.64 62.96 22.24
N ASP A 623 31.65 63.81 22.24
CA ASP A 623 31.87 64.83 23.27
C ASP A 623 30.81 65.95 23.18
N GLY A 624 30.29 66.25 21.98
CA GLY A 624 29.21 67.23 21.77
C GLY A 624 27.78 66.67 21.92
N PHE A 625 27.59 65.35 21.91
CA PHE A 625 26.27 64.71 21.87
C PHE A 625 25.46 64.94 23.16
N SER A 626 26.10 64.86 24.33
CA SER A 626 25.43 65.13 25.61
C SER A 626 24.99 66.59 25.71
N SER A 627 25.88 67.54 25.39
CA SER A 627 25.55 68.96 25.39
C SER A 627 24.44 69.31 24.37
N GLY A 628 24.42 68.64 23.21
CA GLY A 628 23.36 68.82 22.22
C GLY A 628 22.01 68.28 22.69
N LEU A 629 22.00 67.15 23.40
CA LEU A 629 20.79 66.59 24.02
C LEU A 629 20.22 67.51 25.08
N ASP A 630 21.07 68.04 25.97
CA ASP A 630 20.66 68.99 27.00
C ASP A 630 20.08 70.27 26.38
N GLN A 631 20.69 70.78 25.29
CA GLN A 631 20.16 71.93 24.54
C GLN A 631 18.81 71.64 23.89
N ILE A 632 18.61 70.45 23.34
CA ILE A 632 17.33 70.02 22.76
C ILE A 632 16.25 69.90 23.85
N GLU A 633 16.60 69.40 25.03
CA GLU A 633 15.66 69.29 26.15
C GLU A 633 15.23 70.67 26.68
N VAL A 634 16.20 71.59 26.85
CA VAL A 634 15.91 72.99 27.20
C VAL A 634 15.04 73.67 26.14
N LEU A 635 15.28 73.42 24.85
CA LEU A 635 14.46 73.95 23.75
C LEU A 635 13.04 73.36 23.75
N LYS A 636 12.89 72.06 24.04
CA LYS A 636 11.57 71.42 24.18
C LYS A 636 10.80 72.01 25.36
N ASP A 637 11.46 72.26 26.48
CA ASP A 637 10.82 72.85 27.65
C ASP A 637 10.48 74.33 27.43
N LEU A 638 11.32 75.09 26.72
CA LEU A 638 11.00 76.44 26.28
C LEU A 638 9.78 76.45 25.34
N TYR A 639 9.71 75.48 24.41
CA TYR A 639 8.56 75.35 23.52
C TYR A 639 7.28 75.02 24.28
N ARG A 640 7.34 74.09 25.25
CA ARG A 640 6.21 73.79 26.15
C ARG A 640 5.78 75.02 26.95
N LEU A 641 6.72 75.81 27.46
CA LEU A 641 6.45 77.05 28.17
C LEU A 641 5.77 78.10 27.27
N MET A 642 6.23 78.23 26.03
CA MET A 642 5.64 79.15 25.05
C MET A 642 4.25 78.72 24.60
N ASP A 643 4.05 77.42 24.36
CA ASP A 643 2.76 76.84 24.00
C ASP A 643 1.74 76.96 25.16
N THR A 644 2.18 76.70 26.40
CA THR A 644 1.33 76.93 27.58
C THR A 644 1.02 78.42 27.77
N LYS A 645 1.97 79.33 27.56
CA LYS A 645 1.70 80.78 27.54
C LYS A 645 0.73 81.18 26.42
N LEU A 646 0.85 80.61 25.22
CA LEU A 646 -0.06 80.86 24.10
C LEU A 646 -1.48 80.35 24.40
N ARG A 647 -1.61 79.16 25.00
CA ARG A 647 -2.90 78.61 25.42
C ARG A 647 -3.52 79.40 26.56
N ALA A 648 -2.72 79.84 27.55
CA ALA A 648 -3.18 80.69 28.63
C ALA A 648 -3.55 82.09 28.13
N GLY A 649 -2.77 82.65 27.22
CA GLY A 649 -3.05 83.92 26.54
C GLY A 649 -4.35 83.85 25.74
N ARG A 650 -4.58 82.77 24.97
CA ARG A 650 -5.87 82.54 24.28
C ARG A 650 -7.06 82.44 25.24
N LYS A 651 -6.86 81.90 26.46
CA LYS A 651 -7.91 81.85 27.49
C LYS A 651 -8.16 83.21 28.16
N TYR A 652 -7.13 84.04 28.33
CA TYR A 652 -7.26 85.38 28.93
C TYR A 652 -7.77 86.44 27.94
N LEU A 653 -7.57 86.25 26.63
CA LEU A 653 -8.00 87.18 25.57
C LEU A 653 -9.40 86.87 24.99
N GLY A 654 -10.28 86.24 25.77
CA GLY A 654 -11.73 86.13 25.53
C GLY A 654 -12.22 86.33 24.09
N ASP A 655 -12.45 85.21 23.39
CA ASP A 655 -13.34 85.07 22.24
C ASP A 655 -13.35 86.25 21.25
N ALA A 656 -12.27 86.40 20.48
CA ALA A 656 -12.30 87.14 19.23
C ALA A 656 -11.38 86.48 18.19
N ALA A 657 -11.99 86.13 17.06
CA ALA A 657 -11.42 85.66 15.80
C ALA A 657 -11.03 84.18 15.69
N ALA A 658 -11.96 83.44 15.09
CA ALA A 658 -11.70 82.23 14.32
C ALA A 658 -10.57 82.45 13.29
N GLY A 659 -9.78 81.40 13.07
CA GLY A 659 -8.79 81.34 12.00
C GLY A 659 -8.02 80.04 12.06
N GLU A 660 -8.50 79.04 11.32
CA GLU A 660 -7.68 77.92 10.86
C GLU A 660 -6.36 78.47 10.30
N SER A 661 -5.25 78.17 10.95
CA SER A 661 -3.95 78.17 10.31
C SER A 661 -3.38 76.77 10.41
N ASN A 662 -3.69 76.01 9.37
CA ASN A 662 -2.99 74.81 8.96
C ASN A 662 -1.52 75.19 8.71
N PHE A 663 -0.67 75.07 9.74
CA PHE A 663 0.78 75.12 9.55
C PHE A 663 1.31 73.69 9.58
N GLY A 664 1.36 73.10 8.39
CA GLY A 664 2.12 71.89 8.12
C GLY A 664 3.61 72.17 8.37
N GLY A 665 4.06 71.86 9.58
CA GLY A 665 5.47 71.76 9.93
C GLY A 665 5.83 70.29 10.04
N ALA A 666 6.51 69.78 9.02
CA ALA A 666 6.98 68.41 8.94
C ALA A 666 7.67 67.99 10.25
N ASN A 667 7.21 66.86 10.78
CA ASN A 667 7.81 66.15 11.89
C ASN A 667 9.18 65.59 11.46
N VAL A 668 10.19 66.46 11.36
CA VAL A 668 11.58 66.07 11.14
C VAL A 668 12.24 66.10 12.51
N LEU A 669 12.03 65.05 13.29
CA LEU A 669 12.87 64.63 14.42
C LEU A 669 12.37 63.25 14.91
N SER A 670 12.44 62.26 14.03
CA SER A 670 12.68 60.87 14.44
C SER A 670 14.01 60.44 13.83
N MET A 671 15.08 60.68 14.58
CA MET A 671 16.26 59.81 14.60
C MET A 671 16.56 59.50 16.05
#